data_AF-A0A0U3MRI6-F1
#
_entry.id   AF-A0A0U3MRI6-F1
#
_cell.length_a   1.000
_cell.length_b   1.000
_cell.length_c   1.000
_cell.angle_alpha   90.00
_cell.angle_beta   90.00
_cell.angle_gamma   90.00
#
_symmetry.space_group_name_H-M   'P 1'
#
loop_
_entity.id
_entity.type
_entity.pdbx_description
1 polymer ?
#
loop_
_entity_poly.entity_id
_entity_poly.type
_entity_poly.pdbx_seq_one_letter_code
_entity_poly.pdbx_strand_id
1 'polypeptide(L)'
;MNKKFKLLALLATLTTVTLVPISSFMNRNTNEQQISKNHSQQTQTTSQTFNSTTQQVDYASKSIKEFNANVSPFLNQFEFFLKNGLYFVDLTSAYENQATPSEKDAIDKISLWIGKSSDYRFSPMTNEQLVAAATANFPEDLNPDELATVIDNFASIQSIAAKTLIDLTYSKWIQTMEGTEDGHQWGWYNQNNLSNMFPAYVIDSKNGLTFDNKDDNIANPGVGLQNLLAKFHDSLEAGNPERLTEPYLNPVSGSAIETAFHEYQTWGKNQFSYYVQKIINQYNSFYYGFVDLNSQNQQYWNYYLDDATLNPLTSVDEVISKWINVMKDPSWNASTVINFLFSTDVWAGLSVDSVGGKDATIEQYEFVATADFNNFTLINTNSFKLATNTLYNQFLENNYFGYADPNGVFNVSQYFSGTPTQIVTMQEFKDSFIHTAATYIELSKYFIWTSEGSYYRPAENQNFLNYVFYQQSSLEQDFQSIIDLVSPSYYGYASLANNRLTTYIFQNLEVEKQMSAADLADYFILNHPATSDEYLGVWATKSMIDSLKSNPELGLNDWVNDQKTQLNNDLQKIIDKIKDNYFGWVTTTSGFGLLVSNVDKLLVNFPVNTELSPEAIAATITMESLPTGLTGLYEIKGFLKLITSDDINTFKNNESKYLSQEISRIVPLFENTYYGYSASPEFGANAIYQVIFYTHRTNTPPNEQMIVDAFKQGLSVSAEGFPKPYLVRQFLGNITIENTDFQAFVQDQRKQVIDHFTTIIGMIEPYYYGFERLANNSVSDYVLLGYTDGTPLDPVVLANYLMDNFPSTPTIDLPGKWYLNGFLTTLITDKTAINEFLTDQSNSLQKAWNPIYDEMVNNYYGYTTEMDSLVSRTLLIIQNDGTPLDSVALLKLFKQNVIDMHGTQDFPFSYGVKVWLETLVNENKISGEFKDEQRTALSYDIEHAVREYNNAYWGYNNDTTLPNYFIEYFLGSDHKTPLTNAQIESNILDAAKGWGFYKIYDFFNSGISGGVFYDLFIFSESQEVIAKGDLRNILELLVQYYNDKDFNYTQTPSPFTGANHIWTLFICKNGSTYGLESNVDGLYTLFKAQIAQTDLINRITHYSVVAEYLKSLYVNDKGTLSAAGELLNWKEWEGQ
;
A
#
# COMPACT_ATOMS: atom_id res chain seq x y z
N MET A 1 43.36 18.25 24.44
CA MET A 1 43.59 18.37 25.90
C MET A 1 44.44 17.17 26.34
N ASN A 2 45.56 17.36 27.06
CA ASN A 2 45.71 17.15 28.53
C ASN A 2 45.20 15.77 29.00
N LYS A 3 45.96 14.87 29.67
CA LYS A 3 47.32 14.86 30.31
C LYS A 3 47.96 13.45 30.05
N LYS A 4 49.27 13.10 30.09
CA LYS A 4 50.49 13.39 30.88
C LYS A 4 50.65 12.59 32.21
N PHE A 5 51.92 12.27 32.57
CA PHE A 5 52.47 11.36 33.63
C PHE A 5 52.59 9.87 33.21
N LYS A 6 53.72 9.12 33.28
CA LYS A 6 55.11 9.27 33.83
C LYS A 6 55.26 9.36 35.36
N LEU A 7 56.00 8.43 36.02
CA LEU A 7 57.43 8.57 36.43
C LEU A 7 57.94 7.37 37.29
N LEU A 8 59.27 7.24 37.47
CA LEU A 8 59.98 6.37 38.44
C LEU A 8 60.42 7.16 39.70
N ALA A 9 60.56 6.48 40.85
CA ALA A 9 61.54 6.69 41.94
C ALA A 9 61.38 5.52 42.97
N LEU A 10 62.35 4.83 43.59
CA LEU A 10 63.79 5.00 43.94
C LEU A 10 64.06 5.67 45.32
N LEU A 11 65.01 5.08 46.09
CA LEU A 11 65.61 5.55 47.38
C LEU A 11 64.73 5.42 48.66
N ALA A 12 65.26 5.28 49.90
CA ALA A 12 66.65 5.20 50.39
C ALA A 12 66.82 4.48 51.76
N THR A 13 68.08 4.22 52.12
CA THR A 13 68.65 3.72 53.39
C THR A 13 68.46 4.61 54.63
N LEU A 14 68.63 4.06 55.85
CA LEU A 14 69.52 4.64 56.89
C LEU A 14 69.85 3.66 58.05
N THR A 15 70.76 4.07 58.97
CA THR A 15 71.53 3.24 59.91
C THR A 15 71.60 3.86 61.34
N THR A 16 72.45 3.28 62.22
CA THR A 16 72.99 3.74 63.55
C THR A 16 72.38 3.06 64.80
N VAL A 17 73.05 2.81 65.94
CA VAL A 17 74.45 2.64 66.46
C VAL A 17 74.42 3.03 67.95
N THR A 18 74.98 2.23 68.89
CA THR A 18 75.76 2.68 70.08
C THR A 18 76.24 1.52 70.98
N LEU A 19 77.36 1.72 71.69
CA LEU A 19 77.80 0.97 72.89
C LEU A 19 77.60 1.88 74.15
N VAL A 20 77.88 1.43 75.39
CA VAL A 20 79.11 1.70 76.21
C VAL A 20 79.10 0.75 77.48
N PRO A 21 79.76 0.93 78.66
CA PRO A 21 80.63 -0.13 79.21
C PRO A 21 80.24 -0.74 80.59
N ILE A 22 80.97 -1.78 80.98
CA ILE A 22 80.94 -2.38 82.35
C ILE A 22 82.13 -1.84 83.17
N SER A 23 81.85 -1.23 84.32
CA SER A 23 82.86 -0.71 85.28
C SER A 23 82.50 -0.95 86.76
N SER A 24 81.58 -1.88 87.02
CA SER A 24 80.75 -1.91 88.24
C SER A 24 80.99 -3.09 89.20
N PHE A 25 81.85 -4.06 88.87
CA PHE A 25 81.78 -5.41 89.47
C PHE A 25 82.69 -5.73 90.66
N MET A 26 83.48 -4.78 91.20
CA MET A 26 84.36 -5.03 92.35
C MET A 26 84.19 -4.03 93.51
N ASN A 27 82.96 -3.92 94.04
CA ASN A 27 82.74 -3.71 95.48
C ASN A 27 81.27 -3.87 95.91
N ARG A 28 80.89 -5.05 96.39
CA ARG A 28 79.80 -5.21 97.37
C ARG A 28 79.85 -6.59 98.03
N ASN A 29 79.74 -6.60 99.35
CA ASN A 29 79.53 -7.80 100.15
C ASN A 29 78.57 -7.45 101.31
N THR A 30 77.87 -8.45 101.85
CA THR A 30 76.90 -8.39 102.98
C THR A 30 75.75 -7.37 102.90
N ASN A 31 74.50 -7.86 103.02
CA ASN A 31 73.78 -7.71 104.30
C ASN A 31 72.47 -8.52 104.41
N GLU A 32 72.33 -9.15 105.60
CA GLU A 32 71.10 -9.29 106.41
C GLU A 32 69.92 -10.16 105.95
N GLN A 33 69.08 -10.50 106.94
CA GLN A 33 68.08 -11.57 106.89
C GLN A 33 66.64 -11.07 107.00
N GLN A 34 65.73 -11.87 106.43
CA GLN A 34 64.32 -12.11 106.78
C GLN A 34 63.64 -11.30 107.90
N ILE A 35 62.38 -10.91 107.65
CA ILE A 35 61.37 -10.62 108.68
C ILE A 35 60.06 -11.37 108.35
N SER A 36 59.35 -11.88 109.37
CA SER A 36 57.98 -12.46 109.35
C SER A 36 57.72 -13.66 108.41
N LYS A 37 57.82 -14.93 108.85
CA LYS A 37 56.88 -15.75 109.67
C LYS A 37 55.47 -16.02 109.08
N ASN A 38 55.09 -17.30 109.15
CA ASN A 38 53.75 -17.93 109.01
C ASN A 38 53.04 -17.69 107.66
N HIS A 39 52.89 -18.64 106.71
CA HIS A 39 52.90 -20.12 106.74
C HIS A 39 51.65 -20.79 107.36
N SER A 40 51.31 -22.00 106.89
CA SER A 40 50.14 -22.86 107.23
C SER A 40 48.82 -22.51 106.50
N GLN A 41 47.89 -23.43 106.17
CA GLN A 41 47.83 -24.91 106.15
C GLN A 41 46.59 -25.34 105.28
N GLN A 42 46.16 -26.60 105.06
CA GLN A 42 46.35 -27.94 105.67
C GLN A 42 46.19 -29.00 104.51
N THR A 43 46.43 -30.32 104.63
CA THR A 43 45.95 -31.23 105.68
C THR A 43 46.80 -32.52 105.79
N GLN A 44 47.40 -32.74 106.98
CA GLN A 44 47.65 -34.01 107.73
C GLN A 44 48.32 -35.23 107.01
N THR A 45 49.21 -36.03 107.60
CA THR A 45 49.55 -36.38 109.03
C THR A 45 51.01 -36.92 109.07
N THR A 46 51.81 -37.16 110.13
CA THR A 46 51.63 -37.34 111.60
C THR A 46 52.91 -36.97 112.40
N SER A 47 53.01 -37.41 113.67
CA SER A 47 54.12 -37.32 114.66
C SER A 47 55.37 -38.17 114.32
N GLN A 48 56.53 -38.12 115.02
CA GLN A 48 56.92 -37.80 116.43
C GLN A 48 58.30 -37.08 116.45
N THR A 49 58.59 -35.91 117.06
CA THR A 49 58.67 -35.40 118.48
C THR A 49 59.96 -35.63 119.30
N PHE A 50 60.59 -34.51 119.74
CA PHE A 50 61.47 -34.29 120.93
C PHE A 50 62.88 -34.94 120.99
N ASN A 51 63.91 -34.42 121.71
CA ASN A 51 64.09 -33.17 122.50
C ASN A 51 65.57 -32.65 122.53
N SER A 52 65.87 -31.57 123.28
CA SER A 52 67.17 -30.87 123.37
C SER A 52 68.07 -31.22 124.58
N THR A 53 69.40 -30.95 124.50
CA THR A 53 70.26 -30.41 125.61
C THR A 53 71.69 -29.96 125.18
N THR A 54 72.05 -28.71 125.53
CA THR A 54 73.29 -28.12 126.13
C THR A 54 74.75 -28.53 125.83
N GLN A 55 75.66 -27.54 126.06
CA GLN A 55 77.15 -27.53 126.18
C GLN A 55 77.96 -27.66 124.86
N GLN A 56 79.02 -26.87 124.54
CA GLN A 56 80.01 -25.99 125.22
C GLN A 56 81.37 -26.63 125.57
N VAL A 57 82.44 -25.85 125.32
CA VAL A 57 83.84 -25.89 125.83
C VAL A 57 84.93 -26.11 124.75
N ASP A 58 86.00 -25.34 124.91
CA ASP A 58 87.20 -25.21 124.09
C ASP A 58 88.06 -26.50 124.00
N TYR A 59 89.10 -26.47 123.15
CA TYR A 59 90.46 -26.42 123.69
C TYR A 59 91.49 -25.89 122.68
N ALA A 60 92.27 -24.90 123.08
CA ALA A 60 93.47 -24.45 122.38
C ALA A 60 94.75 -25.10 122.95
N SER A 61 95.88 -24.88 122.27
CA SER A 61 97.26 -25.16 122.70
C SER A 61 97.76 -26.61 122.76
N LYS A 62 98.67 -26.93 121.83
CA LYS A 62 99.97 -27.64 122.00
C LYS A 62 100.62 -27.74 120.61
N SER A 63 101.89 -27.37 120.40
CA SER A 63 102.87 -26.78 121.32
C SER A 63 103.84 -25.88 120.54
N ILE A 64 104.15 -24.70 121.08
CA ILE A 64 105.42 -24.04 120.75
C ILE A 64 106.53 -24.95 121.29
N LYS A 65 107.54 -25.22 120.46
CA LYS A 65 108.83 -25.76 120.90
C LYS A 65 109.93 -24.74 120.60
N GLU A 66 110.95 -24.74 121.43
CA GLU A 66 111.92 -23.63 121.48
C GLU A 66 112.75 -23.47 120.20
N PHE A 67 113.26 -22.24 120.02
CA PHE A 67 114.29 -21.90 119.03
C PHE A 67 115.48 -22.86 119.10
N ASN A 68 115.89 -23.40 117.96
CA ASN A 68 117.31 -23.59 117.68
C ASN A 68 117.84 -22.27 117.09
N ALA A 69 118.50 -21.46 117.91
CA ALA A 69 119.11 -20.22 117.45
C ALA A 69 120.40 -20.54 116.67
N ASN A 70 120.33 -20.52 115.33
CA ASN A 70 121.47 -20.34 114.41
C ASN A 70 121.13 -20.22 112.90
N VAL A 71 119.85 -20.15 112.49
CA VAL A 71 119.46 -20.03 111.06
C VAL A 71 119.08 -18.59 110.71
N SER A 72 119.61 -18.05 109.61
CA SER A 72 119.33 -16.70 109.11
C SER A 72 117.85 -16.54 108.68
N PRO A 73 117.16 -15.43 109.04
CA PRO A 73 115.75 -15.23 108.70
C PRO A 73 115.49 -15.11 107.18
N PHE A 74 116.49 -14.70 106.39
CA PHE A 74 116.33 -14.46 104.95
C PHE A 74 116.19 -15.77 104.15
N LEU A 75 116.88 -16.84 104.55
CA LEU A 75 116.75 -18.15 103.90
C LEU A 75 115.31 -18.70 104.03
N ASN A 76 114.67 -18.53 105.20
CA ASN A 76 113.27 -18.93 105.40
C ASN A 76 112.30 -18.19 104.47
N GLN A 77 112.57 -16.90 104.18
CA GLN A 77 111.76 -16.10 103.26
C GLN A 77 111.94 -16.56 101.81
N PHE A 78 113.17 -16.89 101.40
CA PHE A 78 113.43 -17.44 100.07
C PHE A 78 112.85 -18.85 99.89
N GLU A 79 112.97 -19.74 100.89
CA GLU A 79 112.32 -21.05 100.89
C GLU A 79 110.79 -20.94 100.79
N PHE A 80 110.17 -19.95 101.44
CA PHE A 80 108.73 -19.72 101.34
C PHE A 80 108.33 -19.33 99.91
N PHE A 81 109.10 -18.45 99.26
CA PHE A 81 108.90 -18.13 97.84
C PHE A 81 109.06 -19.37 96.95
N LEU A 82 110.11 -20.18 97.10
CA LEU A 82 110.35 -21.35 96.26
C LEU A 82 109.22 -22.40 96.33
N LYS A 83 108.53 -22.51 97.47
CA LYS A 83 107.41 -23.47 97.65
C LYS A 83 106.06 -22.93 97.15
N ASN A 84 105.85 -21.61 97.19
CA ASN A 84 104.52 -20.99 96.99
C ASN A 84 104.42 -20.03 95.79
N GLY A 85 105.55 -19.60 95.20
CA GLY A 85 105.61 -18.58 94.15
C GLY A 85 106.45 -18.95 92.92
N LEU A 86 107.03 -20.16 92.89
CA LEU A 86 107.78 -20.69 91.74
C LEU A 86 106.86 -21.56 90.86
N TYR A 87 106.91 -21.34 89.54
CA TYR A 87 106.23 -22.15 88.53
C TYR A 87 107.26 -22.64 87.50
N PHE A 88 107.17 -23.91 87.10
CA PHE A 88 108.11 -24.51 86.13
C PHE A 88 107.74 -24.15 84.68
N VAL A 89 108.01 -22.89 84.35
CA VAL A 89 107.85 -22.30 83.01
C VAL A 89 109.24 -22.11 82.40
N ASP A 90 109.37 -22.41 81.10
CA ASP A 90 110.64 -22.25 80.40
C ASP A 90 110.91 -20.76 80.13
N LEU A 91 111.74 -20.14 80.96
CA LEU A 91 112.04 -18.71 80.88
C LEU A 91 113.14 -18.39 79.86
N THR A 92 113.69 -19.37 79.12
CA THR A 92 114.81 -19.12 78.16
C THR A 92 114.48 -18.00 77.17
N SER A 93 113.33 -18.09 76.48
CA SER A 93 112.90 -17.09 75.50
C SER A 93 112.49 -15.76 76.15
N ALA A 94 111.96 -15.80 77.38
CA ALA A 94 111.61 -14.60 78.13
C ALA A 94 112.87 -13.85 78.62
N TYR A 95 113.86 -14.56 79.16
CA TYR A 95 115.17 -14.02 79.55
C TYR A 95 115.87 -13.37 78.36
N GLU A 96 115.83 -13.96 77.17
CA GLU A 96 116.39 -13.34 75.97
C GLU A 96 115.59 -12.08 75.55
N ASN A 97 114.28 -12.23 75.32
CA ASN A 97 113.49 -11.32 74.48
C ASN A 97 112.48 -10.43 75.22
N GLN A 98 112.22 -10.66 76.51
CA GLN A 98 111.12 -10.02 77.25
C GLN A 98 111.54 -9.40 78.60
N ALA A 99 112.53 -10.00 79.28
CA ALA A 99 112.97 -9.58 80.62
C ALA A 99 113.74 -8.25 80.60
N THR A 100 113.41 -7.33 81.51
CA THR A 100 114.20 -6.14 81.81
C THR A 100 115.54 -6.51 82.49
N PRO A 101 116.55 -5.62 82.53
CA PRO A 101 117.84 -5.93 83.17
C PRO A 101 117.71 -6.37 84.64
N SER A 102 116.76 -5.79 85.39
CA SER A 102 116.46 -6.16 86.78
C SER A 102 115.85 -7.57 86.91
N GLU A 103 115.02 -7.96 85.93
CA GLU A 103 114.42 -9.29 85.86
C GLU A 103 115.42 -10.34 85.35
N LYS A 104 116.39 -9.95 84.52
CA LYS A 104 117.52 -10.82 84.14
C LYS A 104 118.44 -11.07 85.34
N ASP A 105 118.87 -10.04 86.06
CA ASP A 105 119.63 -10.18 87.32
C ASP A 105 118.88 -11.05 88.35
N ALA A 106 117.55 -10.91 88.43
CA ALA A 106 116.71 -11.75 89.28
C ALA A 106 116.65 -13.22 88.81
N ILE A 107 116.50 -13.48 87.50
CA ILE A 107 116.56 -14.84 86.94
C ILE A 107 117.94 -15.48 87.19
N ASP A 108 119.02 -14.73 86.94
CA ASP A 108 120.39 -15.18 87.21
C ASP A 108 120.59 -15.52 88.69
N LYS A 109 120.24 -14.60 89.60
CA LYS A 109 120.36 -14.80 91.05
C LYS A 109 119.51 -15.96 91.55
N ILE A 110 118.23 -16.07 91.18
CA ILE A 110 117.40 -17.20 91.60
C ILE A 110 117.91 -18.51 90.99
N SER A 111 118.35 -18.54 89.73
CA SER A 111 118.96 -19.74 89.14
C SER A 111 120.22 -20.17 89.92
N LEU A 112 121.08 -19.22 90.31
CA LEU A 112 122.27 -19.47 91.12
C LEU A 112 121.91 -19.98 92.53
N TRP A 113 120.97 -19.32 93.21
CA TRP A 113 120.55 -19.66 94.58
C TRP A 113 119.82 -21.01 94.67
N ILE A 114 119.26 -21.54 93.58
CA ILE A 114 118.72 -22.92 93.52
C ILE A 114 119.70 -23.93 92.88
N GLY A 115 120.99 -23.59 92.76
CA GLY A 115 122.02 -24.50 92.25
C GLY A 115 121.89 -24.83 90.75
N LYS A 116 121.20 -23.96 89.99
CA LYS A 116 120.87 -24.06 88.57
C LYS A 116 121.43 -22.90 87.75
N SER A 117 122.58 -22.35 88.17
CA SER A 117 123.23 -21.20 87.53
C SER A 117 123.21 -21.33 86.00
N SER A 118 122.54 -20.37 85.33
CA SER A 118 122.40 -20.28 83.87
C SER A 118 121.52 -21.35 83.19
N ASP A 119 120.71 -22.13 83.92
CA ASP A 119 119.62 -22.97 83.38
C ASP A 119 118.26 -22.29 83.57
N TYR A 120 117.89 -21.39 82.65
CA TYR A 120 116.62 -20.65 82.70
C TYR A 120 115.38 -21.47 82.27
N ARG A 121 115.52 -22.78 82.04
CA ARG A 121 114.37 -23.63 81.68
C ARG A 121 113.50 -24.01 82.87
N PHE A 122 113.97 -23.69 84.09
CA PHE A 122 113.40 -24.06 85.38
C PHE A 122 112.81 -25.46 85.35
N SER A 123 113.68 -26.42 85.01
CA SER A 123 113.33 -27.83 84.90
C SER A 123 112.73 -28.32 86.23
N PRO A 124 111.59 -29.04 86.23
CA PRO A 124 110.88 -29.44 87.44
C PRO A 124 111.75 -30.04 88.55
N MET A 125 111.58 -29.52 89.77
CA MET A 125 112.28 -29.94 90.99
C MET A 125 111.28 -30.16 92.12
N THR A 126 111.54 -31.10 93.02
CA THR A 126 110.68 -31.32 94.21
C THR A 126 110.97 -30.29 95.30
N ASN A 127 110.01 -30.09 96.22
CA ASN A 127 110.18 -29.18 97.36
C ASN A 127 111.43 -29.49 98.21
N GLU A 128 111.80 -30.76 98.40
CA GLU A 128 113.03 -31.14 99.10
C GLU A 128 114.30 -30.71 98.34
N GLN A 129 114.30 -30.84 97.01
CA GLN A 129 115.42 -30.45 96.16
C GLN A 129 115.60 -28.92 96.13
N LEU A 130 114.50 -28.16 96.08
CA LEU A 130 114.52 -26.70 96.13
C LEU A 130 115.07 -26.19 97.47
N VAL A 131 114.62 -26.76 98.60
CA VAL A 131 115.13 -26.41 99.93
C VAL A 131 116.61 -26.75 100.09
N ALA A 132 117.01 -27.97 99.74
CA ALA A 132 118.41 -28.39 99.85
C ALA A 132 119.34 -27.53 98.97
N ALA A 133 118.88 -27.13 97.78
CA ALA A 133 119.65 -26.24 96.92
C ALA A 133 119.73 -24.81 97.47
N ALA A 134 118.64 -24.26 97.99
CA ALA A 134 118.64 -22.95 98.65
C ALA A 134 119.57 -22.93 99.88
N THR A 135 119.49 -23.93 100.77
CA THR A 135 120.37 -24.05 101.94
C THR A 135 121.87 -24.12 101.55
N ALA A 136 122.20 -24.64 100.37
CA ALA A 136 123.58 -24.82 99.91
C ALA A 136 124.15 -23.63 99.10
N ASN A 137 123.30 -22.78 98.50
CA ASN A 137 123.75 -21.75 97.53
C ASN A 137 123.23 -20.33 97.84
N PHE A 138 122.39 -20.13 98.86
CA PHE A 138 121.89 -18.80 99.24
C PHE A 138 122.94 -18.02 100.06
N PRO A 139 123.22 -16.73 99.78
CA PRO A 139 124.26 -15.96 100.48
C PRO A 139 123.93 -15.65 101.94
N GLU A 140 124.92 -15.74 102.84
CA GLU A 140 124.74 -15.44 104.27
C GLU A 140 124.56 -13.93 104.55
N ASP A 141 125.20 -13.06 103.74
CA ASP A 141 125.30 -11.60 103.95
C ASP A 141 124.26 -10.76 103.15
N LEU A 142 123.16 -11.35 102.65
CA LEU A 142 122.25 -10.64 101.73
C LEU A 142 121.38 -9.56 102.42
N ASN A 143 121.17 -8.43 101.75
CA ASN A 143 120.25 -7.37 102.22
C ASN A 143 118.77 -7.77 102.00
N PRO A 144 117.86 -7.64 102.99
CA PRO A 144 116.43 -7.88 102.80
C PRO A 144 115.80 -7.09 101.64
N ASP A 145 116.21 -5.84 101.40
CA ASP A 145 115.68 -5.05 100.26
C ASP A 145 116.09 -5.66 98.90
N GLU A 146 117.27 -6.28 98.84
CA GLU A 146 117.75 -6.99 97.63
C GLU A 146 116.99 -8.31 97.45
N LEU A 147 116.76 -9.07 98.51
CA LEU A 147 115.97 -10.31 98.44
C LEU A 147 114.54 -10.05 97.93
N ALA A 148 113.86 -9.04 98.49
CA ALA A 148 112.53 -8.65 98.05
C ALA A 148 112.53 -8.23 96.58
N THR A 149 113.47 -7.36 96.18
CA THR A 149 113.60 -6.89 94.79
C THR A 149 113.85 -8.04 93.81
N VAL A 150 114.67 -9.03 94.18
CA VAL A 150 114.94 -10.21 93.33
C VAL A 150 113.70 -11.11 93.22
N ILE A 151 112.98 -11.37 94.32
CA ILE A 151 111.76 -12.18 94.32
C ILE A 151 110.66 -11.52 93.46
N ASP A 152 110.39 -10.22 93.66
CA ASP A 152 109.32 -9.51 92.96
C ASP A 152 109.59 -9.40 91.45
N ASN A 153 110.84 -9.08 91.06
CA ASN A 153 111.24 -9.05 89.65
C ASN A 153 111.14 -10.45 89.00
N PHE A 154 111.53 -11.52 89.70
CA PHE A 154 111.39 -12.87 89.16
C PHE A 154 109.92 -13.28 88.98
N ALA A 155 109.07 -12.97 89.96
CA ALA A 155 107.64 -13.27 89.91
C ALA A 155 106.93 -12.52 88.76
N SER A 156 107.35 -11.29 88.47
CA SER A 156 106.90 -10.50 87.30
C SER A 156 107.13 -11.27 85.98
N ILE A 157 108.38 -11.53 85.63
CA ILE A 157 108.74 -12.11 84.33
C ILE A 157 108.22 -13.54 84.15
N GLN A 158 108.22 -14.34 85.23
CA GLN A 158 107.63 -15.68 85.26
C GLN A 158 106.12 -15.65 84.90
N SER A 159 105.38 -14.65 85.38
CA SER A 159 103.95 -14.48 85.10
C SER A 159 103.68 -14.10 83.63
N ILE A 160 104.55 -13.30 83.02
CA ILE A 160 104.47 -12.92 81.59
C ILE A 160 104.70 -14.14 80.69
N ALA A 161 105.69 -14.97 81.01
CA ALA A 161 105.98 -16.21 80.29
C ALA A 161 104.81 -17.22 80.39
N ALA A 162 104.25 -17.40 81.60
CA ALA A 162 103.10 -18.27 81.84
C ALA A 162 101.87 -17.84 81.01
N LYS A 163 101.55 -16.55 81.01
CA LYS A 163 100.44 -16.01 80.21
C LYS A 163 100.62 -16.27 78.71
N THR A 164 101.82 -16.01 78.18
CA THR A 164 102.12 -16.17 76.75
C THR A 164 101.92 -17.62 76.27
N LEU A 165 102.28 -18.61 77.12
CA LEU A 165 102.08 -20.03 76.84
C LEU A 165 100.58 -20.42 76.81
N ILE A 166 99.77 -19.83 77.69
CA ILE A 166 98.32 -20.04 77.75
C ILE A 166 97.64 -19.42 76.51
N ASP A 167 97.94 -18.17 76.17
CA ASP A 167 97.36 -17.46 75.02
C ASP A 167 97.62 -18.21 73.69
N LEU A 168 98.82 -18.77 73.51
CA LEU A 168 99.18 -19.60 72.34
C LEU A 168 98.38 -20.91 72.24
N THR A 169 97.89 -21.44 73.37
CA THR A 169 97.18 -22.73 73.42
C THR A 169 95.73 -22.62 72.95
N TYR A 170 95.05 -21.50 73.20
CA TYR A 170 93.67 -21.25 72.78
C TYR A 170 93.44 -21.29 71.26
N SER A 171 94.46 -21.02 70.46
CA SER A 171 94.37 -20.86 68.99
C SER A 171 94.10 -22.14 68.16
N LYS A 172 93.76 -23.27 68.80
CA LYS A 172 93.91 -24.63 68.22
C LYS A 172 92.70 -25.56 68.33
N TRP A 173 91.52 -25.09 68.75
CA TRP A 173 90.29 -25.91 68.88
C TRP A 173 89.23 -25.54 67.82
N ILE A 174 88.22 -26.40 67.55
CA ILE A 174 87.24 -26.31 66.43
C ILE A 174 85.80 -26.75 66.86
N GLN A 175 84.78 -26.49 66.01
CA GLN A 175 83.31 -26.41 66.27
C GLN A 175 82.47 -27.66 65.90
N THR A 176 81.21 -27.74 66.39
CA THR A 176 80.12 -28.67 65.95
C THR A 176 78.70 -28.08 66.05
N MET A 177 77.66 -28.76 65.51
CA MET A 177 76.26 -28.30 65.39
C MET A 177 75.23 -29.30 65.99
N GLU A 178 74.11 -28.80 66.53
CA GLU A 178 72.96 -29.57 67.07
C GLU A 178 71.60 -28.92 66.68
N GLY A 179 70.45 -29.54 67.01
CA GLY A 179 69.10 -29.10 66.60
C GLY A 179 68.14 -28.78 67.76
N THR A 180 67.20 -27.85 67.52
CA THR A 180 66.25 -27.27 68.49
C THR A 180 64.88 -27.00 67.84
N GLU A 181 63.86 -26.63 68.63
CA GLU A 181 62.49 -26.40 68.13
C GLU A 181 62.35 -25.20 67.16
N ASP A 182 63.28 -24.24 67.20
CA ASP A 182 63.32 -23.07 66.30
C ASP A 182 64.32 -23.22 65.12
N GLY A 183 65.12 -24.29 65.07
CA GLY A 183 66.18 -24.49 64.06
C GLY A 183 67.46 -25.16 64.60
N HIS A 184 68.63 -24.87 64.02
CA HIS A 184 69.92 -25.48 64.39
C HIS A 184 70.88 -24.48 65.07
N GLN A 185 71.72 -24.96 66.00
CA GLN A 185 72.64 -24.18 66.84
C GLN A 185 74.06 -24.80 66.88
N TRP A 186 75.07 -24.06 67.35
CA TRP A 186 76.51 -24.44 67.24
C TRP A 186 77.31 -24.24 68.54
N GLY A 187 78.32 -25.08 68.82
CA GLY A 187 79.17 -25.01 70.03
C GLY A 187 80.52 -25.76 69.96
N TRP A 188 81.30 -25.71 71.05
CA TRP A 188 82.63 -26.35 71.22
C TRP A 188 82.58 -27.48 72.27
N TYR A 189 83.25 -28.63 72.09
CA TYR A 189 83.26 -29.69 73.11
C TYR A 189 84.51 -30.62 73.12
N ASN A 190 84.68 -31.36 74.23
CA ASN A 190 85.49 -32.59 74.32
C ASN A 190 84.66 -33.69 75.02
N GLN A 191 84.42 -34.81 74.32
CA GLN A 191 83.44 -35.85 74.71
C GLN A 191 83.70 -36.48 76.09
N ASN A 192 84.95 -36.47 76.56
CA ASN A 192 85.33 -37.20 77.77
C ASN A 192 85.31 -36.34 79.05
N ASN A 193 85.08 -35.03 78.98
CA ASN A 193 85.11 -34.18 80.19
C ASN A 193 84.31 -32.86 80.04
N LEU A 194 82.98 -32.96 80.10
CA LEU A 194 82.02 -31.90 79.77
C LEU A 194 81.99 -30.67 80.71
N SER A 195 82.65 -30.71 81.87
CA SER A 195 82.52 -29.67 82.92
C SER A 195 83.22 -28.33 82.64
N ASN A 196 83.76 -28.11 81.44
CA ASN A 196 84.71 -27.04 81.12
C ASN A 196 84.32 -26.25 79.84
N MET A 197 83.04 -25.85 79.71
CA MET A 197 82.41 -25.34 78.45
C MET A 197 82.18 -23.81 78.42
N PHE A 198 82.06 -23.21 77.21
CA PHE A 198 81.77 -21.79 76.95
C PHE A 198 80.90 -21.57 75.66
N PRO A 199 80.20 -20.42 75.45
CA PRO A 199 78.94 -20.30 74.64
C PRO A 199 79.01 -19.96 73.11
N ALA A 200 77.85 -19.60 72.48
CA ALA A 200 77.42 -19.97 71.10
C ALA A 200 76.93 -18.85 70.11
N TYR A 201 76.42 -19.23 68.91
CA TYR A 201 75.99 -18.39 67.75
C TYR A 201 74.73 -18.97 67.01
N VAL A 202 74.00 -18.16 66.21
CA VAL A 202 72.75 -18.50 65.43
C VAL A 202 72.75 -17.92 63.99
N ILE A 203 71.68 -18.05 63.16
CA ILE A 203 71.65 -17.64 61.73
C ILE A 203 70.59 -16.56 61.40
N ASP A 204 70.96 -15.54 60.59
CA ASP A 204 70.08 -14.52 60.00
C ASP A 204 69.79 -14.74 58.50
N SER A 205 68.51 -14.58 58.15
CA SER A 205 67.91 -14.49 56.82
C SER A 205 68.58 -13.57 55.78
N LYS A 206 69.34 -12.55 56.19
CA LYS A 206 70.00 -11.61 55.25
C LYS A 206 71.51 -11.81 55.13
N ASN A 207 72.18 -12.36 56.15
CA ASN A 207 73.66 -12.36 56.23
C ASN A 207 74.29 -13.71 56.60
N GLY A 208 73.54 -14.71 57.08
CA GLY A 208 74.09 -15.96 57.59
C GLY A 208 74.40 -15.90 59.10
N LEU A 209 75.43 -16.61 59.56
CA LEU A 209 75.75 -16.78 60.98
C LEU A 209 76.03 -15.43 61.70
N THR A 210 75.41 -15.24 62.86
CA THR A 210 75.45 -14.07 63.74
C THR A 210 75.50 -14.49 65.21
N PHE A 211 76.08 -13.66 66.07
CA PHE A 211 76.31 -13.96 67.49
C PHE A 211 75.01 -13.91 68.30
N ASP A 212 74.79 -14.87 69.22
CA ASP A 212 73.77 -14.69 70.27
C ASP A 212 74.39 -13.99 71.48
N ASN A 213 73.70 -12.97 71.97
CA ASN A 213 74.15 -12.06 73.01
C ASN A 213 73.14 -11.98 74.16
N LYS A 214 72.49 -13.12 74.47
CA LYS A 214 71.40 -13.27 75.45
C LYS A 214 71.55 -14.49 76.39
N ASP A 215 72.75 -15.02 76.55
CA ASP A 215 73.04 -16.09 77.53
C ASP A 215 73.83 -15.51 78.72
N ASP A 216 73.26 -15.63 79.91
CA ASP A 216 73.34 -14.60 80.96
C ASP A 216 74.11 -15.04 82.23
N ASN A 217 74.82 -16.18 82.23
CA ASN A 217 75.52 -16.71 83.43
C ASN A 217 76.86 -17.40 83.11
N ILE A 218 77.98 -16.75 82.76
CA ILE A 218 78.60 -15.43 83.10
C ILE A 218 79.44 -15.38 84.40
N ALA A 219 79.26 -16.29 85.37
CA ALA A 219 79.80 -16.08 86.73
C ALA A 219 81.32 -15.86 86.91
N ASN A 220 82.22 -16.77 86.46
CA ASN A 220 83.67 -16.61 86.74
C ASN A 220 84.63 -17.46 85.85
N PRO A 221 85.18 -16.91 84.73
CA PRO A 221 86.21 -17.60 83.95
C PRO A 221 87.55 -17.77 84.71
N GLY A 222 87.78 -17.02 85.79
CA GLY A 222 88.97 -17.15 86.63
C GLY A 222 89.06 -18.49 87.38
N VAL A 223 87.94 -19.17 87.64
CA VAL A 223 87.93 -20.46 88.37
C VAL A 223 88.58 -21.58 87.55
N GLY A 224 88.41 -21.59 86.23
CA GLY A 224 89.08 -22.57 85.36
C GLY A 224 90.61 -22.43 85.43
N LEU A 225 91.11 -21.20 85.47
CA LEU A 225 92.54 -20.90 85.61
C LEU A 225 93.06 -21.17 87.03
N GLN A 226 92.29 -20.85 88.07
CA GLN A 226 92.64 -21.18 89.46
C GLN A 226 92.73 -22.70 89.68
N ASN A 227 91.83 -23.49 89.09
CA ASN A 227 91.89 -24.96 89.17
C ASN A 227 93.09 -25.56 88.43
N LEU A 228 93.62 -24.89 87.39
CA LEU A 228 94.87 -25.27 86.72
C LEU A 228 96.07 -25.04 87.64
N LEU A 229 96.16 -23.85 88.25
CA LEU A 229 97.25 -23.46 89.14
C LEU A 229 97.25 -24.26 90.46
N ALA A 230 96.08 -24.53 91.03
CA ALA A 230 95.95 -25.36 92.23
C ALA A 230 96.53 -26.77 91.99
N LYS A 231 96.13 -27.43 90.89
CA LYS A 231 96.66 -28.75 90.52
C LYS A 231 98.17 -28.78 90.30
N PHE A 232 98.75 -27.70 89.79
CA PHE A 232 100.21 -27.59 89.67
C PHE A 232 100.90 -27.62 91.05
N HIS A 233 100.37 -26.89 92.03
CA HIS A 233 100.88 -26.91 93.40
C HIS A 233 100.59 -28.24 94.11
N ASP A 234 99.40 -28.84 93.93
CA ASP A 234 99.07 -30.17 94.46
C ASP A 234 100.09 -31.23 93.97
N SER A 235 100.43 -31.20 92.68
CA SER A 235 101.44 -32.09 92.08
C SER A 235 102.87 -31.83 92.60
N LEU A 236 103.22 -30.57 92.89
CA LEU A 236 104.51 -30.21 93.50
C LEU A 236 104.61 -30.68 94.97
N GLU A 237 103.57 -30.50 95.78
CA GLU A 237 103.53 -31.04 97.16
C GLU A 237 103.51 -32.58 97.17
N ALA A 238 102.83 -33.21 96.21
CA ALA A 238 102.83 -34.67 96.03
C ALA A 238 104.15 -35.23 95.46
N GLY A 239 105.13 -34.39 95.11
CA GLY A 239 106.46 -34.80 94.63
C GLY A 239 106.54 -35.20 93.15
N ASN A 240 105.51 -34.92 92.35
CA ASN A 240 105.45 -35.19 90.90
C ASN A 240 105.35 -33.88 90.10
N PRO A 241 106.39 -33.02 90.05
CA PRO A 241 106.28 -31.70 89.44
C PRO A 241 106.27 -31.76 87.90
N GLU A 242 105.25 -31.12 87.28
CA GLU A 242 105.00 -31.13 85.83
C GLU A 242 105.27 -29.76 85.17
N ARG A 243 104.90 -29.61 83.87
CA ARG A 243 104.85 -28.33 83.13
C ARG A 243 103.39 -27.92 82.85
N LEU A 244 103.12 -26.62 82.77
CA LEU A 244 101.81 -26.01 83.01
C LEU A 244 100.62 -26.42 82.09
N THR A 245 100.83 -26.93 80.87
CA THR A 245 99.74 -27.00 79.85
C THR A 245 99.69 -28.27 78.98
N GLU A 246 100.46 -29.31 79.28
CA GLU A 246 100.72 -30.43 78.33
C GLU A 246 99.51 -31.33 77.93
N PRO A 247 98.45 -31.57 78.74
CA PRO A 247 97.41 -32.58 78.44
C PRO A 247 96.34 -32.33 77.35
N TYR A 248 96.34 -31.23 76.57
CA TYR A 248 95.09 -30.66 76.03
C TYR A 248 94.93 -30.48 74.47
N LEU A 249 95.57 -31.30 73.62
CA LEU A 249 95.95 -30.84 72.26
C LEU A 249 95.48 -31.53 70.94
N ASN A 250 94.72 -32.65 70.89
CA ASN A 250 94.44 -33.34 69.59
C ASN A 250 93.03 -33.99 69.42
N PRO A 251 92.36 -33.84 68.25
CA PRO A 251 91.20 -34.62 67.77
C PRO A 251 91.55 -35.68 66.68
N VAL A 252 90.56 -36.39 66.12
CA VAL A 252 90.73 -37.61 65.28
C VAL A 252 90.08 -37.48 63.87
N SER A 253 90.70 -38.07 62.84
CA SER A 253 90.23 -38.08 61.44
C SER A 253 89.23 -39.22 61.13
N GLY A 254 88.39 -39.02 60.11
CA GLY A 254 87.40 -39.98 59.59
C GLY A 254 85.96 -39.67 60.00
N SER A 255 85.60 -38.39 60.24
CA SER A 255 84.29 -38.01 60.80
C SER A 255 83.35 -37.35 59.79
N ALA A 256 82.02 -37.45 60.01
CA ALA A 256 81.03 -36.81 59.13
C ALA A 256 81.15 -35.26 59.06
N ILE A 257 81.78 -34.65 60.08
CA ILE A 257 82.07 -33.22 60.15
C ILE A 257 83.16 -32.83 59.13
N GLU A 258 84.10 -33.73 58.86
CA GLU A 258 85.15 -33.61 57.83
C GLU A 258 84.52 -33.67 56.43
N THR A 259 83.54 -34.55 56.22
CA THR A 259 82.84 -34.72 54.93
C THR A 259 82.04 -33.48 54.52
N ALA A 260 81.13 -33.00 55.38
CA ALA A 260 80.26 -31.87 55.06
C ALA A 260 81.02 -30.55 54.83
N PHE A 261 82.17 -30.38 55.50
CA PHE A 261 83.08 -29.26 55.29
C PHE A 261 83.65 -29.23 53.86
N HIS A 262 84.06 -30.39 53.33
CA HIS A 262 84.61 -30.51 51.98
C HIS A 262 83.54 -30.34 50.87
N GLU A 263 82.32 -30.84 51.08
CA GLU A 263 81.23 -30.71 50.10
C GLU A 263 80.89 -29.23 49.84
N TYR A 264 80.63 -28.42 50.87
CA TYR A 264 80.27 -27.00 50.69
C TYR A 264 81.39 -26.18 50.01
N GLN A 265 82.65 -26.53 50.27
CA GLN A 265 83.82 -25.86 49.70
C GLN A 265 83.99 -26.07 48.18
N THR A 266 83.27 -27.02 47.58
CA THR A 266 83.50 -27.54 46.22
C THR A 266 82.54 -27.00 45.14
N TRP A 267 81.51 -26.21 45.49
CA TRP A 267 80.43 -25.81 44.56
C TRP A 267 80.33 -24.31 44.24
N GLY A 268 80.07 -23.47 45.23
CA GLY A 268 79.93 -22.02 45.04
C GLY A 268 78.63 -21.54 44.36
N LYS A 269 78.29 -20.27 44.61
CA LYS A 269 76.96 -19.68 44.35
C LYS A 269 76.57 -19.56 42.87
N ASN A 270 77.53 -19.20 42.00
CA ASN A 270 77.22 -18.79 40.62
C ASN A 270 76.67 -19.92 39.73
N GLN A 271 77.07 -21.17 40.02
CA GLN A 271 76.70 -22.33 39.22
C GLN A 271 75.23 -22.68 39.40
N PHE A 272 74.76 -22.69 40.65
CA PHE A 272 73.36 -22.89 41.01
C PHE A 272 72.45 -21.90 40.26
N SER A 273 72.81 -20.61 40.22
CA SER A 273 72.04 -19.58 39.50
C SER A 273 71.99 -19.81 37.97
N TYR A 274 73.07 -20.30 37.35
CA TYR A 274 73.08 -20.63 35.91
C TYR A 274 72.09 -21.74 35.58
N TYR A 275 72.08 -22.83 36.35
CA TYR A 275 71.21 -23.99 36.09
C TYR A 275 69.73 -23.67 36.31
N VAL A 276 69.40 -22.90 37.36
CA VAL A 276 68.02 -22.43 37.60
C VAL A 276 67.53 -21.53 36.46
N GLN A 277 68.35 -20.58 35.98
CA GLN A 277 67.95 -19.70 34.88
C GLN A 277 67.75 -20.46 33.56
N LYS A 278 68.52 -21.53 33.30
CA LYS A 278 68.32 -22.39 32.13
C LYS A 278 66.95 -23.06 32.14
N ILE A 279 66.49 -23.55 33.30
CA ILE A 279 65.16 -24.16 33.47
C ILE A 279 64.05 -23.12 33.25
N ILE A 280 64.15 -21.96 33.90
CA ILE A 280 63.21 -20.83 33.72
C ILE A 280 63.02 -20.51 32.23
N ASN A 281 64.11 -20.43 31.47
CA ASN A 281 64.06 -20.09 30.05
C ASN A 281 63.34 -21.13 29.18
N GLN A 282 63.23 -22.40 29.61
CA GLN A 282 62.46 -23.42 28.90
C GLN A 282 60.95 -23.26 29.13
N TYR A 283 60.51 -23.08 30.38
CA TYR A 283 59.09 -22.86 30.71
C TYR A 283 58.51 -21.69 29.90
N ASN A 284 59.26 -20.59 29.82
CA ASN A 284 58.87 -19.37 29.09
C ASN A 284 58.78 -19.55 27.55
N SER A 285 59.14 -20.70 26.98
CA SER A 285 59.03 -20.98 25.53
C SER A 285 57.96 -22.00 25.13
N PHE A 286 57.22 -22.58 26.09
CA PHE A 286 56.17 -23.55 25.77
C PHE A 286 54.93 -23.49 26.67
N TYR A 287 55.05 -23.00 27.90
CA TYR A 287 53.98 -23.13 28.88
C TYR A 287 52.84 -22.14 28.60
N TYR A 288 51.61 -22.65 28.57
CA TYR A 288 50.40 -21.86 28.25
C TYR A 288 49.31 -21.98 29.34
N GLY A 289 49.59 -22.65 30.47
CA GLY A 289 48.64 -22.88 31.56
C GLY A 289 48.04 -24.29 31.64
N PHE A 290 48.42 -25.21 30.74
CA PHE A 290 47.94 -26.60 30.81
C PHE A 290 48.72 -27.38 31.86
N VAL A 291 48.02 -28.06 32.77
CA VAL A 291 48.61 -28.91 33.82
C VAL A 291 48.97 -30.30 33.27
N ASP A 292 50.00 -30.95 33.83
CA ASP A 292 50.38 -32.31 33.47
C ASP A 292 49.23 -33.30 33.71
N LEU A 293 49.16 -34.33 32.87
CA LEU A 293 48.23 -35.44 33.01
C LEU A 293 48.66 -36.38 34.15
N ASN A 294 49.95 -36.40 34.50
CA ASN A 294 50.42 -37.00 35.75
C ASN A 294 50.43 -35.96 36.88
N SER A 295 49.51 -36.12 37.83
CA SER A 295 49.37 -35.22 38.99
C SER A 295 50.57 -35.26 39.95
N GLN A 296 51.44 -36.28 39.89
CA GLN A 296 52.68 -36.32 40.65
C GLN A 296 53.73 -35.36 40.04
N ASN A 297 53.95 -35.45 38.72
CA ASN A 297 54.87 -34.57 37.98
C ASN A 297 54.52 -33.09 38.17
N GLN A 298 53.22 -32.75 38.18
CA GLN A 298 52.75 -31.38 38.39
C GLN A 298 53.23 -30.77 39.72
N GLN A 299 53.52 -31.58 40.75
CA GLN A 299 54.08 -31.08 42.01
C GLN A 299 55.49 -30.51 41.82
N TYR A 300 56.32 -31.16 41.01
CA TYR A 300 57.64 -30.67 40.64
C TYR A 300 57.57 -29.46 39.70
N TRP A 301 56.64 -29.47 38.73
CA TRP A 301 56.45 -28.34 37.82
C TRP A 301 56.01 -27.07 38.55
N ASN A 302 55.17 -27.21 39.57
CA ASN A 302 54.73 -26.10 40.43
C ASN A 302 55.90 -25.38 41.12
N TYR A 303 57.07 -26.01 41.33
CA TYR A 303 58.24 -25.36 41.91
C TYR A 303 58.89 -24.30 41.00
N TYR A 304 58.45 -24.20 39.74
CA TYR A 304 58.90 -23.21 38.74
C TYR A 304 57.79 -22.22 38.32
N LEU A 305 56.61 -22.31 38.94
CA LEU A 305 55.47 -21.42 38.70
C LEU A 305 55.21 -20.51 39.90
N ASP A 306 54.63 -19.34 39.68
CA ASP A 306 54.12 -18.46 40.74
C ASP A 306 52.85 -19.05 41.40
N ASP A 307 52.78 -19.01 42.74
CA ASP A 307 51.66 -19.60 43.50
C ASP A 307 50.33 -18.83 43.37
N ALA A 308 50.38 -17.55 43.01
CA ALA A 308 49.17 -16.72 42.89
C ALA A 308 48.60 -16.67 41.47
N THR A 309 49.46 -16.75 40.44
CA THR A 309 49.09 -16.55 39.03
C THR A 309 49.36 -17.76 38.13
N LEU A 310 50.04 -18.80 38.63
CA LEU A 310 50.45 -20.01 37.90
C LEU A 310 51.27 -19.74 36.62
N ASN A 311 51.85 -18.54 36.48
CA ASN A 311 52.77 -18.20 35.40
C ASN A 311 54.19 -18.70 35.71
N PRO A 312 55.06 -18.89 34.70
CA PRO A 312 56.47 -19.17 34.92
C PRO A 312 57.14 -18.12 35.80
N LEU A 313 57.92 -18.55 36.80
CA LEU A 313 58.81 -17.67 37.54
C LEU A 313 59.88 -17.11 36.58
N THR A 314 60.29 -15.86 36.78
CA THR A 314 61.09 -15.12 35.77
C THR A 314 62.55 -14.99 36.16
N SER A 315 62.86 -15.13 37.44
CA SER A 315 64.19 -14.91 38.00
C SER A 315 64.61 -15.99 39.00
N VAL A 316 65.92 -16.16 39.17
CA VAL A 316 66.53 -17.09 40.12
C VAL A 316 66.13 -16.78 41.57
N ASP A 317 66.01 -15.50 41.93
CA ASP A 317 65.70 -15.09 43.31
C ASP A 317 64.24 -15.41 43.71
N GLU A 318 63.30 -15.36 42.76
CA GLU A 318 61.92 -15.84 42.96
C GLU A 318 61.88 -17.35 43.23
N VAL A 319 62.60 -18.13 42.42
CA VAL A 319 62.71 -19.59 42.57
C VAL A 319 63.36 -19.97 43.90
N ILE A 320 64.47 -19.32 44.28
CA ILE A 320 65.11 -19.49 45.60
C ILE A 320 64.13 -19.18 46.73
N SER A 321 63.40 -18.06 46.65
CA SER A 321 62.44 -17.65 47.67
C SER A 321 61.30 -18.65 47.82
N LYS A 322 60.84 -19.25 46.73
CA LYS A 322 59.85 -20.34 46.75
C LYS A 322 60.42 -21.59 47.42
N TRP A 323 61.60 -22.05 47.01
CA TRP A 323 62.20 -23.29 47.51
C TRP A 323 62.56 -23.21 49.00
N ILE A 324 63.00 -22.05 49.49
CA ILE A 324 63.21 -21.79 50.92
C ILE A 324 61.94 -22.01 51.75
N ASN A 325 60.75 -21.84 51.16
CA ASN A 325 59.49 -22.15 51.85
C ASN A 325 59.10 -23.63 51.71
N VAL A 326 59.37 -24.27 50.57
CA VAL A 326 59.11 -25.72 50.37
C VAL A 326 59.97 -26.59 51.30
N MET A 327 61.27 -26.27 51.43
CA MET A 327 62.21 -27.02 52.27
C MET A 327 62.03 -26.80 53.79
N LYS A 328 60.97 -26.10 54.23
CA LYS A 328 60.54 -26.05 55.64
C LYS A 328 59.73 -27.30 56.05
N ASP A 329 59.26 -28.08 55.08
CA ASP A 329 58.59 -29.34 55.36
C ASP A 329 59.60 -30.39 55.91
N PRO A 330 59.33 -31.06 57.04
CA PRO A 330 60.21 -32.07 57.62
C PRO A 330 60.58 -33.25 56.72
N SER A 331 59.88 -33.46 55.60
CA SER A 331 60.25 -34.42 54.55
C SER A 331 61.63 -34.12 53.91
N TRP A 332 62.09 -32.86 53.95
CA TRP A 332 63.39 -32.43 53.44
C TRP A 332 64.52 -32.47 54.48
N ASN A 333 64.28 -33.05 55.67
CA ASN A 333 65.32 -33.22 56.69
C ASN A 333 66.58 -33.92 56.10
N ALA A 334 67.76 -33.39 56.43
CA ALA A 334 69.07 -33.79 55.89
C ALA A 334 69.24 -33.66 54.36
N SER A 335 68.31 -33.02 53.64
CA SER A 335 68.46 -32.70 52.22
C SER A 335 69.04 -31.29 52.02
N THR A 336 69.90 -31.12 51.02
CA THR A 336 70.44 -29.79 50.66
C THR A 336 69.60 -29.12 49.58
N VAL A 337 69.70 -27.80 49.46
CA VAL A 337 69.09 -27.02 48.35
C VAL A 337 69.57 -27.49 46.97
N ILE A 338 70.78 -28.05 46.92
CA ILE A 338 71.38 -28.61 45.70
C ILE A 338 70.74 -29.97 45.37
N ASN A 339 70.50 -30.82 46.37
CA ASN A 339 69.76 -32.07 46.17
C ASN A 339 68.30 -31.79 45.78
N PHE A 340 67.67 -30.75 46.34
CA PHE A 340 66.33 -30.30 45.95
C PHE A 340 66.26 -29.98 44.45
N LEU A 341 67.18 -29.15 43.92
CA LEU A 341 67.28 -28.83 42.49
C LEU A 341 67.30 -30.09 41.61
N PHE A 342 68.13 -31.08 41.95
CA PHE A 342 68.26 -32.32 41.18
C PHE A 342 67.08 -33.31 41.38
N SER A 343 66.29 -33.16 42.44
CA SER A 343 65.08 -33.97 42.69
C SER A 343 63.82 -33.50 41.95
N THR A 344 63.91 -32.44 41.13
CA THR A 344 62.77 -31.86 40.42
C THR A 344 62.41 -32.54 39.09
N ASP A 345 63.20 -33.54 38.65
CA ASP A 345 63.01 -34.28 37.38
C ASP A 345 62.78 -33.42 36.12
N VAL A 346 63.31 -32.18 36.09
CA VAL A 346 63.25 -31.31 34.90
C VAL A 346 64.36 -31.65 33.88
N TRP A 347 65.59 -31.89 34.37
CA TRP A 347 66.81 -32.00 33.56
C TRP A 347 67.45 -33.38 33.71
N ALA A 348 67.39 -34.20 32.65
CA ALA A 348 67.94 -35.54 32.63
C ALA A 348 69.48 -35.57 32.71
N GLY A 349 70.02 -36.48 33.50
CA GLY A 349 71.47 -36.75 33.56
C GLY A 349 72.30 -35.72 34.31
N LEU A 350 71.70 -34.63 34.81
CA LEU A 350 72.38 -33.65 35.65
C LEU A 350 72.31 -34.11 37.13
N SER A 351 73.48 -34.30 37.75
CA SER A 351 73.61 -34.82 39.12
C SER A 351 74.73 -34.15 39.91
N VAL A 352 74.71 -34.29 41.24
CA VAL A 352 75.76 -33.80 42.15
C VAL A 352 77.16 -34.18 41.64
N ASP A 353 77.42 -35.48 41.47
CA ASP A 353 78.73 -35.99 41.03
C ASP A 353 79.16 -35.50 39.63
N SER A 354 78.20 -35.12 38.78
CA SER A 354 78.48 -34.67 37.41
C SER A 354 78.94 -33.22 37.31
N VAL A 355 78.56 -32.34 38.26
CA VAL A 355 78.84 -30.90 38.20
C VAL A 355 79.63 -30.31 39.38
N GLY A 356 79.94 -31.09 40.42
CA GLY A 356 80.80 -30.63 41.53
C GLY A 356 82.23 -30.27 41.10
N GLY A 357 82.81 -29.22 41.70
CA GLY A 357 84.22 -28.83 41.51
C GLY A 357 84.55 -28.11 40.18
N LYS A 358 83.54 -27.85 39.35
CA LYS A 358 83.68 -27.20 38.02
C LYS A 358 83.41 -25.69 38.12
N ASP A 359 83.28 -25.00 37.00
CA ASP A 359 82.83 -23.60 36.91
C ASP A 359 81.88 -23.43 35.71
N ALA A 360 80.65 -22.98 35.95
CA ALA A 360 79.62 -22.82 34.91
C ALA A 360 79.92 -21.73 33.86
N THR A 361 80.94 -20.89 34.09
CA THR A 361 81.45 -19.96 33.06
C THR A 361 82.41 -20.65 32.08
N ILE A 362 82.97 -21.80 32.44
CA ILE A 362 83.98 -22.56 31.69
C ILE A 362 83.40 -23.87 31.12
N GLU A 363 82.76 -24.68 31.96
CA GLU A 363 82.07 -25.91 31.56
C GLU A 363 80.55 -25.73 31.65
N GLN A 364 79.89 -25.72 30.50
CA GLN A 364 78.44 -25.58 30.38
C GLN A 364 77.82 -26.91 29.93
N TYR A 365 76.72 -27.29 30.58
CA TYR A 365 75.99 -28.52 30.30
C TYR A 365 74.78 -28.20 29.42
N GLU A 366 74.50 -29.09 28.45
CA GLU A 366 73.34 -28.97 27.57
C GLU A 366 72.06 -29.28 28.35
N PHE A 367 71.00 -28.48 28.11
CA PHE A 367 69.70 -28.74 28.71
C PHE A 367 69.03 -29.92 28.00
N VAL A 368 69.03 -31.08 28.65
CA VAL A 368 68.35 -32.29 28.18
C VAL A 368 67.14 -32.50 29.07
N ALA A 369 65.94 -32.27 28.54
CA ALA A 369 64.68 -32.52 29.25
C ALA A 369 64.51 -34.01 29.60
N THR A 370 63.91 -34.30 30.76
CA THR A 370 63.44 -35.66 31.08
C THR A 370 62.28 -36.09 30.16
N ALA A 371 61.95 -37.38 30.15
CA ALA A 371 60.80 -37.87 29.38
C ALA A 371 59.49 -37.19 29.82
N ASP A 372 59.30 -37.04 31.12
CA ASP A 372 58.16 -36.36 31.73
C ASP A 372 58.12 -34.86 31.42
N PHE A 373 59.25 -34.15 31.50
CA PHE A 373 59.29 -32.72 31.15
C PHE A 373 59.06 -32.49 29.64
N ASN A 374 59.54 -33.40 28.78
CA ASN A 374 59.18 -33.41 27.35
C ASN A 374 57.68 -33.67 27.13
N ASN A 375 57.07 -34.60 27.87
CA ASN A 375 55.64 -34.86 27.78
C ASN A 375 54.81 -33.63 28.22
N PHE A 376 55.17 -32.98 29.32
CA PHE A 376 54.54 -31.73 29.78
C PHE A 376 54.69 -30.57 28.77
N THR A 377 55.85 -30.48 28.13
CA THR A 377 56.12 -29.56 27.01
C THR A 377 55.20 -29.83 25.81
N LEU A 378 55.06 -31.11 25.42
CA LEU A 378 54.16 -31.54 24.36
C LEU A 378 52.70 -31.29 24.70
N ILE A 379 52.26 -31.57 25.93
CA ILE A 379 50.89 -31.33 26.40
C ILE A 379 50.52 -29.86 26.21
N ASN A 380 51.32 -28.93 26.74
CA ASN A 380 51.06 -27.49 26.58
C ASN A 380 51.06 -27.06 25.10
N THR A 381 52.10 -27.46 24.35
CA THR A 381 52.31 -27.05 22.96
C THR A 381 51.22 -27.59 22.01
N ASN A 382 50.80 -28.83 22.17
CA ASN A 382 49.83 -29.48 21.31
C ASN A 382 48.40 -29.01 21.60
N SER A 383 48.04 -28.83 22.89
CA SER A 383 46.72 -28.29 23.28
C SER A 383 46.52 -26.89 22.70
N PHE A 384 47.53 -26.03 22.82
CA PHE A 384 47.55 -24.70 22.21
C PHE A 384 47.43 -24.74 20.68
N LYS A 385 48.23 -25.59 20.00
CA LYS A 385 48.18 -25.74 18.53
C LYS A 385 46.81 -26.22 18.03
N LEU A 386 46.18 -27.16 18.72
CA LEU A 386 44.85 -27.68 18.35
C LEU A 386 43.76 -26.61 18.52
N ALA A 387 43.75 -25.91 19.66
CA ALA A 387 42.75 -24.88 19.94
C ALA A 387 42.89 -23.66 19.02
N THR A 388 44.12 -23.23 18.74
CA THR A 388 44.36 -22.14 17.77
C THR A 388 44.04 -22.54 16.34
N ASN A 389 44.39 -23.75 15.90
CA ASN A 389 43.97 -24.26 14.59
C ASN A 389 42.45 -24.37 14.46
N THR A 390 41.75 -24.80 15.51
CA THR A 390 40.27 -24.89 15.55
C THR A 390 39.66 -23.49 15.44
N LEU A 391 40.02 -22.58 16.35
CA LEU A 391 39.44 -21.23 16.39
C LEU A 391 39.71 -20.44 15.11
N TYR A 392 40.89 -20.57 14.52
CA TYR A 392 41.23 -19.91 13.25
C TYR A 392 40.57 -20.60 12.05
N ASN A 393 40.92 -21.86 11.76
CA ASN A 393 40.50 -22.52 10.52
C ASN A 393 39.00 -22.83 10.52
N GLN A 394 38.44 -23.30 11.64
CA GLN A 394 37.06 -23.81 11.67
C GLN A 394 36.06 -22.68 11.94
N PHE A 395 36.41 -21.71 12.80
CA PHE A 395 35.56 -20.55 13.07
C PHE A 395 35.91 -19.31 12.23
N LEU A 396 37.06 -18.68 12.42
CA LEU A 396 37.34 -17.36 11.81
C LEU A 396 37.38 -17.38 10.27
N GLU A 397 37.89 -18.45 9.65
CA GLU A 397 37.93 -18.57 8.18
C GLU A 397 36.61 -19.04 7.56
N ASN A 398 35.79 -19.84 8.25
CA ASN A 398 34.69 -20.60 7.63
C ASN A 398 33.29 -20.42 8.27
N ASN A 399 33.18 -20.01 9.54
CA ASN A 399 31.88 -19.90 10.25
C ASN A 399 31.64 -18.53 10.91
N TYR A 400 32.58 -17.59 10.82
CA TYR A 400 32.39 -16.20 11.26
C TYR A 400 32.00 -15.32 10.05
N PHE A 401 30.74 -14.90 9.97
CA PHE A 401 30.20 -14.13 8.84
C PHE A 401 30.27 -12.60 9.02
N GLY A 402 30.92 -12.13 10.09
CA GLY A 402 31.09 -10.72 10.41
C GLY A 402 30.07 -10.15 11.43
N TYR A 403 29.29 -11.00 12.09
CA TYR A 403 28.38 -10.58 13.17
C TYR A 403 29.11 -10.56 14.51
N ALA A 404 29.02 -9.47 15.28
CA ALA A 404 29.60 -9.41 16.62
C ALA A 404 28.77 -10.25 17.63
N ASP A 405 29.41 -10.77 18.68
CA ASP A 405 28.72 -11.48 19.76
C ASP A 405 27.72 -10.55 20.47
N PRO A 406 26.41 -10.87 20.48
CA PRO A 406 25.39 -10.02 21.10
C PRO A 406 25.55 -9.91 22.62
N ASN A 407 26.33 -10.79 23.26
CA ASN A 407 26.62 -10.78 24.69
C ASN A 407 27.95 -10.09 25.03
N GLY A 408 28.80 -9.79 24.05
CA GLY A 408 30.12 -9.17 24.25
C GLY A 408 31.15 -10.02 25.02
N VAL A 409 30.94 -11.34 25.10
CA VAL A 409 31.86 -12.30 25.74
C VAL A 409 33.03 -12.63 24.81
N PHE A 410 32.77 -12.76 23.51
CA PHE A 410 33.74 -13.12 22.48
C PHE A 410 34.18 -11.90 21.66
N ASN A 411 35.38 -11.37 21.93
CA ASN A 411 35.98 -10.32 21.10
C ASN A 411 37.02 -10.89 20.13
N VAL A 412 36.58 -11.13 18.89
CA VAL A 412 37.45 -11.57 17.79
C VAL A 412 37.99 -10.42 16.93
N SER A 413 37.61 -9.16 17.18
CA SER A 413 37.96 -8.04 16.29
C SER A 413 39.46 -7.78 16.20
N GLN A 414 40.22 -8.20 17.22
CA GLN A 414 41.68 -8.11 17.29
C GLN A 414 42.42 -9.04 16.31
N TYR A 415 41.72 -10.03 15.73
CA TYR A 415 42.27 -10.97 14.75
C TYR A 415 42.04 -10.51 13.30
N PHE A 416 41.68 -9.24 13.10
CA PHE A 416 41.45 -8.64 11.79
C PHE A 416 42.21 -7.31 11.67
N SER A 417 42.73 -7.00 10.49
CA SER A 417 43.55 -5.80 10.24
C SER A 417 43.44 -5.30 8.81
N GLY A 418 44.07 -4.15 8.51
CA GLY A 418 44.14 -3.59 7.16
C GLY A 418 42.88 -2.84 6.69
N THR A 419 42.99 -2.27 5.49
CA THR A 419 41.91 -1.55 4.80
C THR A 419 41.90 -1.96 3.31
N PRO A 420 40.87 -2.69 2.83
CA PRO A 420 39.75 -3.22 3.60
C PRO A 420 40.19 -4.30 4.59
N THR A 421 39.32 -4.63 5.55
CA THR A 421 39.65 -5.49 6.68
C THR A 421 39.76 -6.97 6.28
N GLN A 422 40.92 -7.56 6.58
CA GLN A 422 41.26 -8.97 6.34
C GLN A 422 41.57 -9.68 7.67
N ILE A 423 41.42 -11.00 7.70
CA ILE A 423 41.94 -11.82 8.81
C ILE A 423 43.48 -11.70 8.88
N VAL A 424 44.05 -11.63 10.08
CA VAL A 424 45.52 -11.71 10.26
C VAL A 424 46.02 -13.11 9.88
N THR A 425 47.30 -13.30 9.59
CA THR A 425 47.80 -14.64 9.27
C THR A 425 47.76 -15.59 10.48
N MET A 426 47.68 -16.90 10.23
CA MET A 426 47.78 -17.95 11.25
C MET A 426 48.99 -17.81 12.19
N GLN A 427 50.10 -17.21 11.74
CA GLN A 427 51.25 -16.96 12.60
C GLN A 427 51.01 -15.75 13.52
N GLU A 428 50.59 -14.62 12.98
CA GLU A 428 50.23 -13.42 13.77
C GLU A 428 49.10 -13.70 14.78
N PHE A 429 48.15 -14.56 14.41
CA PHE A 429 47.11 -15.06 15.31
C PHE A 429 47.70 -15.84 16.50
N LYS A 430 48.68 -16.73 16.26
CA LYS A 430 49.36 -17.49 17.33
C LYS A 430 50.28 -16.60 18.17
N ASP A 431 50.97 -15.65 17.56
CA ASP A 431 51.84 -14.69 18.23
C ASP A 431 51.06 -13.72 19.14
N SER A 432 49.74 -13.61 18.99
CA SER A 432 48.86 -12.87 19.91
C SER A 432 48.68 -13.53 21.29
N PHE A 433 49.08 -14.80 21.46
CA PHE A 433 48.97 -15.55 22.70
C PHE A 433 50.33 -15.72 23.40
N ILE A 434 50.43 -15.24 24.63
CA ILE A 434 51.68 -15.21 25.41
C ILE A 434 51.85 -16.53 26.20
N HIS A 435 53.09 -17.01 26.38
CA HIS A 435 53.44 -18.18 27.22
C HIS A 435 53.18 -17.96 28.73
N THR A 436 51.90 -17.91 29.09
CA THR A 436 51.37 -17.60 30.43
C THR A 436 50.06 -18.34 30.66
N ALA A 437 49.65 -18.53 31.90
CA ALA A 437 48.38 -19.17 32.25
C ALA A 437 47.14 -18.39 31.75
N ALA A 438 47.31 -17.10 31.43
CA ALA A 438 46.29 -16.28 30.80
C ALA A 438 45.85 -16.81 29.42
N THR A 439 46.73 -17.46 28.66
CA THR A 439 46.37 -18.06 27.35
C THR A 439 45.43 -19.24 27.50
N TYR A 440 45.65 -20.13 28.48
CA TYR A 440 44.68 -21.17 28.85
C TYR A 440 43.33 -20.57 29.26
N ILE A 441 43.32 -19.51 30.07
CA ILE A 441 42.09 -18.84 30.52
C ILE A 441 41.33 -18.23 29.33
N GLU A 442 42.02 -17.57 28.40
CA GLU A 442 41.40 -16.96 27.22
C GLU A 442 40.81 -18.01 26.27
N LEU A 443 41.57 -19.07 25.97
CA LEU A 443 41.09 -20.18 25.13
C LEU A 443 39.97 -20.98 25.82
N SER A 444 39.94 -21.04 27.15
CA SER A 444 38.85 -21.66 27.93
C SER A 444 37.51 -20.92 27.83
N LYS A 445 37.49 -19.66 27.35
CA LYS A 445 36.23 -18.99 26.98
C LYS A 445 35.53 -19.69 25.81
N TYR A 446 36.30 -20.29 24.91
CA TYR A 446 35.83 -20.96 23.70
C TYR A 446 35.68 -22.48 23.90
N PHE A 447 36.58 -23.09 24.68
CA PHE A 447 36.72 -24.55 24.77
C PHE A 447 36.57 -25.13 26.18
N ILE A 448 35.98 -26.32 26.26
CA ILE A 448 36.13 -27.28 27.37
C ILE A 448 37.27 -28.22 27.01
N TRP A 449 38.12 -28.54 27.98
CA TRP A 449 39.34 -29.33 27.77
C TRP A 449 39.18 -30.77 28.24
N THR A 450 39.46 -31.74 27.37
CA THR A 450 39.46 -33.17 27.69
C THR A 450 40.87 -33.74 27.54
N SER A 451 41.37 -34.45 28.56
CA SER A 451 42.69 -35.11 28.49
C SER A 451 42.69 -36.24 27.46
N GLU A 452 43.62 -36.20 26.50
CA GLU A 452 43.86 -37.24 25.50
C GLU A 452 45.36 -37.66 25.44
N GLY A 453 45.96 -37.87 26.63
CA GLY A 453 47.21 -38.64 26.82
C GLY A 453 48.52 -37.93 26.48
N SER A 454 48.56 -37.04 25.49
CA SER A 454 49.73 -36.18 25.17
C SER A 454 49.35 -34.74 24.85
N TYR A 455 48.09 -34.37 25.11
CA TYR A 455 47.49 -33.05 24.98
C TYR A 455 46.12 -33.03 25.67
N TYR A 456 45.56 -31.83 25.84
CA TYR A 456 44.13 -31.61 26.05
C TYR A 456 43.48 -31.31 24.72
N ARG A 457 42.48 -32.11 24.35
CA ARG A 457 41.62 -31.84 23.22
C ARG A 457 40.68 -30.68 23.55
N PRO A 458 40.63 -29.62 22.73
CA PRO A 458 39.56 -28.63 22.80
C PRO A 458 38.26 -29.24 22.28
N ALA A 459 37.19 -29.09 23.03
CA ALA A 459 35.82 -29.26 22.57
C ALA A 459 35.09 -27.93 22.75
N GLU A 460 34.35 -27.47 21.73
CA GLU A 460 33.66 -26.18 21.79
C GLU A 460 32.62 -26.16 22.91
N ASN A 461 32.62 -25.10 23.72
CA ASN A 461 31.68 -24.98 24.83
C ASN A 461 30.34 -24.40 24.35
N GLN A 462 29.27 -24.58 25.14
CA GLN A 462 27.92 -24.20 24.71
C GLN A 462 27.77 -22.70 24.41
N ASN A 463 28.51 -21.81 25.08
CA ASN A 463 28.45 -20.38 24.79
C ASN A 463 29.08 -20.07 23.42
N PHE A 464 30.17 -20.74 23.08
CA PHE A 464 30.82 -20.59 21.77
C PHE A 464 29.99 -21.24 20.65
N LEU A 465 29.42 -22.43 20.87
CA LEU A 465 28.46 -23.05 19.95
C LEU A 465 27.22 -22.17 19.72
N ASN A 466 26.71 -21.52 20.76
CA ASN A 466 25.61 -20.54 20.63
C ASN A 466 26.04 -19.33 19.78
N TYR A 467 27.31 -18.90 19.85
CA TYR A 467 27.84 -17.82 19.03
C TYR A 467 28.04 -18.25 17.56
N VAL A 468 28.49 -19.48 17.29
CA VAL A 468 28.50 -20.08 15.94
C VAL A 468 27.09 -20.13 15.35
N PHE A 469 26.11 -20.63 16.11
CA PHE A 469 24.70 -20.64 15.70
C PHE A 469 24.13 -19.23 15.49
N TYR A 470 24.59 -18.24 16.26
CA TYR A 470 24.23 -16.84 16.05
C TYR A 470 24.79 -16.26 14.74
N GLN A 471 25.98 -16.66 14.28
CA GLN A 471 26.48 -16.28 12.95
C GLN A 471 25.52 -16.79 11.86
N GLN A 472 25.13 -18.06 11.93
CA GLN A 472 24.27 -18.73 10.95
C GLN A 472 22.85 -18.13 10.93
N SER A 473 22.21 -18.00 12.10
CA SER A 473 20.85 -17.42 12.20
C SER A 473 20.80 -15.91 11.96
N SER A 474 21.91 -15.17 12.10
CA SER A 474 22.01 -13.78 11.64
C SER A 474 22.14 -13.68 10.12
N LEU A 475 22.90 -14.60 9.50
CA LEU A 475 22.99 -14.72 8.04
C LEU A 475 21.63 -15.04 7.41
N GLU A 476 20.88 -15.96 8.01
CA GLU A 476 19.50 -16.29 7.60
C GLU A 476 18.58 -15.05 7.66
N GLN A 477 18.62 -14.26 8.74
CA GLN A 477 17.83 -13.02 8.87
C GLN A 477 18.22 -11.96 7.84
N ASP A 478 19.51 -11.85 7.51
CA ASP A 478 20.01 -10.93 6.49
C ASP A 478 19.63 -11.38 5.06
N PHE A 479 19.56 -12.69 4.81
CA PHE A 479 19.04 -13.26 3.58
C PHE A 479 17.51 -13.10 3.48
N GLN A 480 16.76 -13.28 4.57
CA GLN A 480 15.32 -12.97 4.60
C GLN A 480 15.07 -11.49 4.32
N SER A 481 15.88 -10.59 4.89
CA SER A 481 15.79 -9.15 4.62
C SER A 481 16.04 -8.79 3.14
N ILE A 482 16.86 -9.58 2.43
CA ILE A 482 17.03 -9.47 0.97
C ILE A 482 15.84 -10.06 0.22
N ILE A 483 15.31 -11.22 0.65
CA ILE A 483 14.11 -11.85 0.08
C ILE A 483 12.91 -10.92 0.15
N ASP A 484 12.70 -10.22 1.27
CA ASP A 484 11.59 -9.28 1.47
C ASP A 484 11.65 -8.08 0.50
N LEU A 485 12.84 -7.71 0.01
CA LEU A 485 13.04 -6.65 -0.98
C LEU A 485 12.76 -7.12 -2.42
N VAL A 486 12.94 -8.41 -2.73
CA VAL A 486 12.76 -8.96 -4.09
C VAL A 486 11.47 -9.75 -4.31
N SER A 487 10.90 -10.37 -3.27
CA SER A 487 9.73 -11.23 -3.38
C SER A 487 8.48 -10.53 -3.94
N PRO A 488 8.24 -9.20 -3.73
CA PRO A 488 7.14 -8.47 -4.38
C PRO A 488 7.33 -8.25 -5.90
N SER A 489 8.41 -8.76 -6.50
CA SER A 489 8.66 -8.73 -7.95
C SER A 489 9.31 -10.01 -8.47
N TYR A 490 9.28 -11.10 -7.70
CA TYR A 490 9.79 -12.41 -8.12
C TYR A 490 8.67 -13.25 -8.72
N TYR A 491 8.61 -13.32 -10.05
CA TYR A 491 7.54 -14.02 -10.78
C TYR A 491 7.91 -15.47 -11.17
N GLY A 492 8.94 -16.02 -10.51
CA GLY A 492 9.47 -17.37 -10.77
C GLY A 492 10.53 -17.44 -11.87
N TYR A 493 10.97 -16.32 -12.44
CA TYR A 493 11.98 -16.32 -13.51
C TYR A 493 13.39 -16.60 -12.97
N ALA A 494 14.27 -17.08 -13.86
CA ALA A 494 15.64 -17.40 -13.47
C ALA A 494 16.40 -16.12 -13.09
N SER A 495 17.21 -16.20 -12.04
CA SER A 495 18.00 -15.08 -11.53
C SER A 495 18.93 -14.49 -12.61
N LEU A 496 18.96 -13.16 -12.72
CA LEU A 496 19.76 -12.44 -13.73
C LEU A 496 21.26 -12.81 -13.63
N ALA A 497 21.83 -13.37 -14.70
CA ALA A 497 23.22 -13.80 -14.72
C ALA A 497 24.20 -12.64 -14.49
N ASN A 498 25.29 -12.90 -13.75
CA ASN A 498 26.31 -11.93 -13.33
C ASN A 498 25.83 -10.78 -12.41
N ASN A 499 24.56 -10.75 -12.01
CA ASN A 499 24.07 -9.82 -11.00
C ASN A 499 24.57 -10.22 -9.60
N ARG A 500 24.98 -9.26 -8.75
CA ARG A 500 25.55 -9.56 -7.42
C ARG A 500 24.59 -10.34 -6.51
N LEU A 501 23.28 -10.11 -6.56
CA LEU A 501 22.32 -10.90 -5.79
C LEU A 501 22.29 -12.37 -6.28
N THR A 502 22.36 -12.59 -7.59
CA THR A 502 22.46 -13.93 -8.19
C THR A 502 23.77 -14.62 -7.84
N THR A 503 24.89 -13.90 -7.90
CA THR A 503 26.24 -14.46 -7.67
C THR A 503 26.48 -14.81 -6.20
N TYR A 504 25.95 -14.02 -5.26
CA TYR A 504 26.29 -14.13 -3.85
C TYR A 504 25.18 -14.63 -2.92
N ILE A 505 23.92 -14.69 -3.38
CA ILE A 505 22.76 -15.09 -2.56
C ILE A 505 21.90 -16.11 -3.31
N PHE A 506 21.36 -15.76 -4.47
CA PHE A 506 20.40 -16.59 -5.23
C PHE A 506 21.04 -17.60 -6.19
N GLN A 507 22.27 -18.06 -5.90
CA GLN A 507 23.03 -18.93 -6.81
C GLN A 507 22.38 -20.30 -7.02
N ASN A 508 21.73 -20.84 -5.98
CA ASN A 508 20.99 -22.10 -5.99
C ASN A 508 19.46 -21.90 -5.96
N LEU A 509 18.96 -20.72 -6.35
CA LEU A 509 17.52 -20.48 -6.41
C LEU A 509 16.92 -21.24 -7.60
N GLU A 510 16.19 -22.32 -7.30
CA GLU A 510 15.41 -23.03 -8.30
C GLU A 510 14.34 -22.12 -8.93
N VAL A 511 14.14 -22.31 -10.24
CA VAL A 511 13.12 -21.62 -11.03
C VAL A 511 11.73 -22.10 -10.60
N GLU A 512 10.75 -21.18 -10.51
CA GLU A 512 9.36 -21.48 -10.10
C GLU A 512 9.23 -22.09 -8.67
N LYS A 513 10.16 -21.78 -7.76
CA LYS A 513 10.13 -22.16 -6.33
C LYS A 513 10.04 -20.96 -5.40
N GLN A 514 9.44 -21.13 -4.23
CA GLN A 514 9.50 -20.12 -3.17
C GLN A 514 10.95 -19.94 -2.68
N MET A 515 11.38 -18.69 -2.48
CA MET A 515 12.65 -18.37 -1.83
C MET A 515 12.62 -18.77 -0.35
N SER A 516 13.69 -19.39 0.13
CA SER A 516 13.86 -19.83 1.52
C SER A 516 15.18 -19.29 2.06
N ALA A 517 15.13 -18.49 3.13
CA ALA A 517 16.33 -17.90 3.73
C ALA A 517 17.28 -18.98 4.26
N ALA A 518 16.74 -20.03 4.90
CA ALA A 518 17.50 -21.16 5.43
C ALA A 518 18.22 -21.94 4.32
N ASP A 519 17.51 -22.39 3.27
CA ASP A 519 18.11 -23.18 2.19
C ASP A 519 19.19 -22.40 1.42
N LEU A 520 19.02 -21.08 1.28
CA LEU A 520 20.03 -20.21 0.67
C LEU A 520 21.22 -19.97 1.60
N ALA A 521 21.00 -19.81 2.91
CA ALA A 521 22.06 -19.65 3.90
C ALA A 521 22.89 -20.93 4.05
N ASP A 522 22.26 -22.10 4.17
CA ASP A 522 22.95 -23.40 4.19
C ASP A 522 23.75 -23.63 2.91
N TYR A 523 23.18 -23.31 1.74
CA TYR A 523 23.92 -23.39 0.47
C TYR A 523 25.12 -22.44 0.46
N PHE A 524 24.97 -21.20 0.95
CA PHE A 524 26.07 -20.23 1.04
C PHE A 524 27.16 -20.70 2.00
N ILE A 525 26.81 -21.22 3.18
CA ILE A 525 27.78 -21.75 4.17
C ILE A 525 28.61 -22.88 3.54
N LEU A 526 27.99 -23.75 2.74
CA LEU A 526 28.65 -24.87 2.07
C LEU A 526 29.42 -24.50 0.78
N ASN A 527 29.06 -23.39 0.12
CA ASN A 527 29.54 -23.04 -1.22
C ASN A 527 29.90 -21.54 -1.37
N HIS A 528 30.37 -20.89 -0.30
CA HIS A 528 30.60 -19.45 -0.31
C HIS A 528 31.58 -19.03 -1.43
N PRO A 529 31.47 -17.80 -1.96
CA PRO A 529 32.32 -17.36 -3.06
C PRO A 529 33.82 -17.44 -2.75
N ALA A 530 34.64 -17.55 -3.79
CA ALA A 530 36.08 -17.37 -3.68
C ALA A 530 36.43 -15.89 -3.41
N THR A 531 37.52 -15.66 -2.68
CA THR A 531 37.99 -14.31 -2.33
C THR A 531 38.32 -13.48 -3.56
N SER A 532 37.81 -12.24 -3.60
CA SER A 532 37.94 -11.29 -4.71
C SER A 532 37.83 -9.85 -4.21
N ASP A 533 38.07 -8.87 -5.08
CA ASP A 533 37.94 -7.44 -4.73
C ASP A 533 36.51 -7.03 -4.32
N GLU A 534 35.49 -7.79 -4.74
CA GLU A 534 34.08 -7.56 -4.37
C GLU A 534 33.61 -8.40 -3.16
N TYR A 535 34.19 -9.58 -2.95
CA TYR A 535 33.92 -10.45 -1.81
C TYR A 535 35.23 -10.87 -1.15
N LEU A 536 35.60 -10.18 -0.07
CA LEU A 536 36.93 -10.28 0.55
C LEU A 536 37.19 -11.61 1.29
N GLY A 537 36.12 -12.30 1.68
CA GLY A 537 36.16 -13.52 2.49
C GLY A 537 34.95 -13.63 3.42
N VAL A 538 34.83 -14.77 4.11
CA VAL A 538 33.66 -15.16 4.90
C VAL A 538 33.31 -14.11 5.98
N TRP A 539 34.32 -13.57 6.65
CA TRP A 539 34.21 -12.52 7.68
C TRP A 539 33.64 -11.18 7.17
N ALA A 540 33.59 -10.96 5.86
CA ALA A 540 33.06 -9.75 5.25
C ALA A 540 31.59 -9.89 4.79
N THR A 541 31.00 -11.09 4.88
CA THR A 541 29.64 -11.42 4.40
C THR A 541 28.59 -10.42 4.86
N LYS A 542 28.54 -10.11 6.17
CA LYS A 542 27.61 -9.10 6.71
C LYS A 542 27.74 -7.74 5.99
N SER A 543 28.98 -7.25 5.81
CA SER A 543 29.23 -5.94 5.18
C SER A 543 28.86 -5.92 3.69
N MET A 544 28.97 -7.05 3.01
CA MET A 544 28.48 -7.23 1.64
C MET A 544 26.95 -7.14 1.60
N ILE A 545 26.25 -7.86 2.47
CA ILE A 545 24.78 -7.86 2.52
C ILE A 545 24.24 -6.48 2.93
N ASP A 546 24.84 -5.82 3.93
CA ASP A 546 24.52 -4.44 4.30
C ASP A 546 24.68 -3.46 3.11
N SER A 547 25.70 -3.66 2.27
CA SER A 547 25.91 -2.86 1.05
C SER A 547 24.82 -3.11 -0.01
N LEU A 548 24.42 -4.38 -0.19
CA LEU A 548 23.35 -4.78 -1.13
C LEU A 548 21.96 -4.30 -0.68
N LYS A 549 21.68 -4.31 0.63
CA LYS A 549 20.43 -3.76 1.22
C LYS A 549 20.37 -2.22 1.13
N SER A 550 21.50 -1.54 1.30
CA SER A 550 21.56 -0.07 1.40
C SER A 550 21.72 0.67 0.07
N ASN A 551 22.25 0.02 -0.98
CA ASN A 551 22.38 0.60 -2.31
C ASN A 551 21.75 -0.29 -3.40
N PRO A 552 20.49 -0.03 -3.81
CA PRO A 552 19.80 -0.80 -4.85
C PRO A 552 20.46 -0.80 -6.24
N GLU A 553 21.34 0.14 -6.53
CA GLU A 553 22.10 0.20 -7.80
C GLU A 553 23.19 -0.89 -7.88
N LEU A 554 23.52 -1.55 -6.77
CA LEU A 554 24.50 -2.66 -6.76
C LEU A 554 23.92 -4.01 -7.24
N GLY A 555 22.70 -4.01 -7.79
CA GLY A 555 22.10 -5.14 -8.50
C GLY A 555 20.62 -5.36 -8.22
N LEU A 556 20.06 -4.83 -7.13
CA LEU A 556 18.65 -5.02 -6.77
C LEU A 556 17.70 -4.48 -7.83
N ASN A 557 17.95 -3.26 -8.32
CA ASN A 557 17.15 -2.62 -9.37
C ASN A 557 17.14 -3.46 -10.65
N ASP A 558 18.32 -3.90 -11.12
CA ASP A 558 18.46 -4.65 -12.37
C ASP A 558 17.81 -6.03 -12.29
N TRP A 559 17.94 -6.72 -11.15
CA TRP A 559 17.32 -8.02 -10.92
C TRP A 559 15.78 -7.91 -10.91
N VAL A 560 15.23 -6.89 -10.24
CA VAL A 560 13.79 -6.60 -10.20
C VAL A 560 13.25 -6.20 -11.58
N ASN A 561 14.03 -5.42 -12.35
CA ASN A 561 13.67 -5.02 -13.70
C ASN A 561 13.72 -6.18 -14.69
N ASP A 562 14.66 -7.11 -14.54
CA ASP A 562 14.74 -8.33 -15.35
C ASP A 562 13.51 -9.24 -15.12
N GLN A 563 13.11 -9.52 -13.87
CA GLN A 563 11.90 -10.30 -13.58
C GLN A 563 10.65 -9.68 -14.22
N LYS A 564 10.48 -8.35 -14.14
CA LYS A 564 9.39 -7.61 -14.79
C LYS A 564 9.47 -7.68 -16.32
N THR A 565 10.68 -7.59 -16.88
CA THR A 565 10.91 -7.70 -18.32
C THR A 565 10.58 -9.09 -18.84
N GLN A 566 10.98 -10.15 -18.12
CA GLN A 566 10.64 -11.52 -18.47
C GLN A 566 9.12 -11.78 -18.38
N LEU A 567 8.45 -11.27 -17.34
CA LEU A 567 6.99 -11.31 -17.20
C LEU A 567 6.27 -10.64 -18.38
N ASN A 568 6.60 -9.38 -18.68
CA ASN A 568 5.94 -8.63 -19.76
C ASN A 568 6.14 -9.31 -21.13
N ASN A 569 7.31 -9.90 -21.37
CA ASN A 569 7.58 -10.66 -22.59
C ASN A 569 6.73 -11.93 -22.73
N ASP A 570 6.37 -12.62 -21.65
CA ASP A 570 5.46 -13.77 -21.71
C ASP A 570 3.98 -13.34 -21.79
N LEU A 571 3.58 -12.29 -21.08
CA LEU A 571 2.25 -11.69 -21.21
C LEU A 571 1.99 -11.22 -22.65
N GLN A 572 2.95 -10.57 -23.29
CA GLN A 572 2.84 -10.12 -24.70
C GLN A 572 2.52 -11.29 -25.66
N LYS A 573 3.14 -12.46 -25.47
CA LYS A 573 2.90 -13.68 -26.29
C LYS A 573 1.49 -14.26 -26.11
N ILE A 574 0.78 -13.89 -25.05
CA ILE A 574 -0.62 -14.25 -24.79
C ILE A 574 -1.53 -13.16 -25.37
N ILE A 575 -1.25 -11.88 -25.09
CA ILE A 575 -1.99 -10.72 -25.60
C ILE A 575 -2.06 -10.74 -27.13
N ASP A 576 -0.94 -10.94 -27.82
CA ASP A 576 -0.88 -11.00 -29.29
C ASP A 576 -1.72 -12.14 -29.90
N LYS A 577 -2.12 -13.14 -29.10
CA LYS A 577 -3.04 -14.20 -29.54
C LYS A 577 -4.51 -13.85 -29.30
N ILE A 578 -4.85 -12.98 -28.34
CA ILE A 578 -6.25 -12.74 -27.91
C ILE A 578 -6.78 -11.33 -28.20
N LYS A 579 -5.93 -10.30 -28.28
CA LYS A 579 -6.32 -8.87 -28.31
C LYS A 579 -7.36 -8.53 -29.39
N ASP A 580 -7.21 -9.08 -30.60
CA ASP A 580 -8.09 -8.81 -31.75
C ASP A 580 -9.48 -9.45 -31.61
N ASN A 581 -9.69 -10.28 -30.57
CA ASN A 581 -10.96 -10.95 -30.26
C ASN A 581 -11.42 -10.73 -28.81
N TYR A 582 -10.74 -9.86 -28.05
CA TYR A 582 -11.16 -9.46 -26.72
C TYR A 582 -12.12 -8.27 -26.82
N PHE A 583 -13.33 -8.46 -26.29
CA PHE A 583 -14.45 -7.55 -26.43
C PHE A 583 -14.86 -6.89 -25.08
N GLY A 584 -14.09 -7.16 -24.03
CA GLY A 584 -14.20 -6.51 -22.72
C GLY A 584 -14.72 -7.41 -21.60
N TRP A 585 -14.99 -8.70 -21.85
CA TRP A 585 -15.43 -9.66 -20.82
C TRP A 585 -14.26 -10.49 -20.27
N VAL A 586 -14.48 -11.07 -19.09
CA VAL A 586 -13.60 -12.07 -18.44
C VAL A 586 -14.51 -13.08 -17.74
N THR A 587 -14.28 -14.38 -17.98
CA THR A 587 -15.19 -15.45 -17.55
C THR A 587 -14.85 -15.92 -16.14
N THR A 588 -15.46 -15.33 -15.11
CA THR A 588 -15.19 -15.69 -13.71
C THR A 588 -15.89 -16.96 -13.23
N THR A 589 -16.96 -17.39 -13.91
CA THR A 589 -17.75 -18.58 -13.54
C THR A 589 -18.17 -19.40 -14.78
N SER A 590 -18.11 -20.72 -14.70
CA SER A 590 -18.61 -21.62 -15.76
C SER A 590 -20.13 -21.77 -15.69
N GLY A 591 -20.82 -21.52 -16.80
CA GLY A 591 -22.28 -21.58 -16.90
C GLY A 591 -22.76 -21.13 -18.28
N PHE A 592 -24.00 -21.46 -18.66
CA PHE A 592 -24.62 -21.03 -19.94
C PHE A 592 -23.76 -21.28 -21.20
N GLY A 593 -22.93 -22.33 -21.18
CA GLY A 593 -22.01 -22.68 -22.27
C GLY A 593 -20.63 -22.00 -22.24
N LEU A 594 -20.36 -21.16 -21.23
CA LEU A 594 -19.06 -20.51 -20.97
C LEU A 594 -18.17 -21.38 -20.10
N LEU A 595 -16.85 -21.35 -20.33
CA LEU A 595 -15.85 -22.18 -19.64
C LEU A 595 -14.67 -21.33 -19.17
N VAL A 596 -14.29 -21.41 -17.90
CA VAL A 596 -13.18 -20.61 -17.33
C VAL A 596 -11.83 -21.18 -17.78
N SER A 597 -11.18 -20.53 -18.75
CA SER A 597 -9.85 -20.88 -19.25
C SER A 597 -8.73 -20.37 -18.32
N ASN A 598 -7.49 -20.82 -18.53
CA ASN A 598 -6.32 -20.23 -17.86
C ASN A 598 -6.09 -18.75 -18.25
N VAL A 599 -6.61 -18.28 -19.40
CA VAL A 599 -6.60 -16.85 -19.75
C VAL A 599 -7.59 -16.06 -18.88
N ASP A 600 -8.79 -16.60 -18.65
CA ASP A 600 -9.77 -15.96 -17.75
C ASP A 600 -9.24 -15.89 -16.31
N LYS A 601 -8.53 -16.93 -15.84
CA LYS A 601 -7.86 -16.94 -14.52
C LYS A 601 -6.72 -15.93 -14.41
N LEU A 602 -5.99 -15.67 -15.50
CA LEU A 602 -4.96 -14.63 -15.57
C LEU A 602 -5.57 -13.23 -15.44
N LEU A 603 -6.68 -13.01 -16.16
CA LEU A 603 -7.36 -11.71 -16.25
C LEU A 603 -8.43 -11.50 -15.15
N VAL A 604 -8.54 -12.40 -14.16
CA VAL A 604 -9.62 -12.38 -13.15
C VAL A 604 -9.70 -11.07 -12.35
N ASN A 605 -8.55 -10.43 -12.12
CA ASN A 605 -8.41 -9.14 -11.42
C ASN A 605 -8.21 -7.95 -12.39
N PHE A 606 -8.28 -8.19 -13.71
CA PHE A 606 -8.06 -7.17 -14.72
C PHE A 606 -9.33 -6.32 -14.93
N PRO A 607 -9.24 -4.98 -14.97
CA PRO A 607 -10.42 -4.12 -15.17
C PRO A 607 -11.10 -4.35 -16.53
N VAL A 608 -12.30 -4.94 -16.49
CA VAL A 608 -13.19 -5.07 -17.66
C VAL A 608 -13.38 -3.74 -18.39
N ASN A 609 -13.59 -3.82 -19.70
CA ASN A 609 -13.63 -2.68 -20.63
C ASN A 609 -12.29 -1.92 -20.83
N THR A 610 -11.15 -2.42 -20.34
CA THR A 610 -9.83 -1.79 -20.50
C THR A 610 -8.99 -2.50 -21.56
N GLU A 611 -8.15 -1.76 -22.32
CA GLU A 611 -7.25 -2.32 -23.34
C GLU A 611 -6.15 -3.19 -22.72
N LEU A 612 -5.83 -4.32 -23.35
CA LEU A 612 -4.83 -5.28 -22.85
C LEU A 612 -3.40 -4.82 -23.19
N SER A 613 -2.58 -4.54 -22.16
CA SER A 613 -1.13 -4.39 -22.28
C SER A 613 -0.39 -5.27 -21.26
N PRO A 614 0.87 -5.65 -21.50
CA PRO A 614 1.66 -6.42 -20.54
C PRO A 614 1.79 -5.70 -19.20
N GLU A 615 2.05 -4.40 -19.22
CA GLU A 615 2.23 -3.54 -18.04
C GLU A 615 0.93 -3.42 -17.24
N ALA A 616 -0.21 -3.27 -17.92
CA ALA A 616 -1.51 -3.16 -17.28
C ALA A 616 -1.92 -4.48 -16.61
N ILE A 617 -1.64 -5.63 -17.24
CA ILE A 617 -1.90 -6.94 -16.62
C ILE A 617 -0.91 -7.18 -15.47
N ALA A 618 0.39 -6.94 -15.67
CA ALA A 618 1.40 -7.09 -14.63
C ALA A 618 1.11 -6.23 -13.38
N ALA A 619 0.60 -5.01 -13.55
CA ALA A 619 0.19 -4.15 -12.45
C ALA A 619 -1.00 -4.70 -11.63
N THR A 620 -1.77 -5.66 -12.17
CA THR A 620 -2.85 -6.35 -11.44
C THR A 620 -2.40 -7.64 -10.76
N ILE A 621 -1.16 -8.10 -10.99
CA ILE A 621 -0.60 -9.32 -10.39
C ILE A 621 0.18 -8.93 -9.13
N THR A 622 -0.45 -9.10 -7.96
CA THR A 622 0.16 -8.87 -6.64
C THR A 622 -0.14 -10.04 -5.70
N MET A 623 0.49 -10.09 -4.52
CA MET A 623 0.18 -11.11 -3.50
C MET A 623 -1.29 -11.06 -3.01
N GLU A 624 -1.96 -9.91 -3.09
CA GLU A 624 -3.39 -9.76 -2.74
C GLU A 624 -4.32 -10.05 -3.94
N SER A 625 -3.78 -10.08 -5.16
CA SER A 625 -4.52 -10.15 -6.43
C SER A 625 -3.91 -11.17 -7.40
N LEU A 626 -3.56 -12.36 -6.89
CA LEU A 626 -3.02 -13.45 -7.69
C LEU A 626 -4.06 -13.99 -8.71
N PRO A 627 -3.62 -14.48 -9.89
CA PRO A 627 -4.42 -15.31 -10.77
C PRO A 627 -5.05 -16.53 -10.07
N THR A 628 -6.27 -16.89 -10.47
CA THR A 628 -7.04 -17.93 -9.77
C THR A 628 -6.35 -19.30 -9.77
N GLY A 629 -5.99 -19.76 -8.57
CA GLY A 629 -5.36 -21.06 -8.33
C GLY A 629 -3.88 -21.01 -7.96
N LEU A 630 -3.28 -19.82 -7.87
CA LEU A 630 -1.91 -19.63 -7.38
C LEU A 630 -1.89 -19.22 -5.90
N THR A 631 -0.76 -19.49 -5.25
CA THR A 631 -0.48 -19.24 -3.84
C THR A 631 0.65 -18.24 -3.61
N GLY A 632 1.49 -17.97 -4.62
CA GLY A 632 2.51 -16.92 -4.58
C GLY A 632 2.97 -16.45 -5.96
N LEU A 633 3.62 -15.29 -6.01
CA LEU A 633 4.12 -14.69 -7.25
C LEU A 633 5.12 -15.58 -7.99
N TYR A 634 5.89 -16.40 -7.27
CA TYR A 634 6.88 -17.32 -7.84
C TYR A 634 6.28 -18.39 -8.78
N GLU A 635 4.96 -18.61 -8.74
CA GLU A 635 4.27 -19.60 -9.57
C GLU A 635 3.84 -19.03 -10.93
N ILE A 636 3.90 -17.69 -11.12
CA ILE A 636 3.38 -16.98 -12.31
C ILE A 636 4.01 -17.50 -13.61
N LYS A 637 5.34 -17.62 -13.68
CA LYS A 637 6.02 -18.17 -14.86
C LYS A 637 5.55 -19.59 -15.22
N GLY A 638 5.34 -20.44 -14.21
CA GLY A 638 4.82 -21.80 -14.41
C GLY A 638 3.40 -21.76 -14.97
N PHE A 639 2.56 -20.93 -14.38
CA PHE A 639 1.17 -20.71 -14.80
C PHE A 639 1.04 -20.15 -16.23
N LEU A 640 1.86 -19.18 -16.64
CA LEU A 640 1.83 -18.63 -18.01
C LEU A 640 2.18 -19.68 -19.08
N LYS A 641 3.02 -20.68 -18.76
CA LYS A 641 3.27 -21.84 -19.66
C LYS A 641 2.08 -22.80 -19.77
N LEU A 642 1.20 -22.83 -18.76
CA LEU A 642 0.00 -23.68 -18.76
C LEU A 642 -1.15 -23.08 -19.59
N ILE A 643 -1.00 -21.87 -20.12
CA ILE A 643 -1.96 -21.27 -21.05
C ILE A 643 -1.76 -21.89 -22.45
N THR A 644 -2.59 -22.89 -22.75
CA THR A 644 -2.56 -23.67 -23.98
C THR A 644 -3.24 -22.95 -25.15
N SER A 645 -3.08 -23.48 -26.38
CA SER A 645 -3.90 -23.05 -27.52
C SER A 645 -5.40 -23.27 -27.28
N ASP A 646 -5.78 -24.27 -26.48
CA ASP A 646 -7.18 -24.57 -26.16
C ASP A 646 -7.75 -23.60 -25.12
N ASP A 647 -6.94 -23.09 -24.19
CA ASP A 647 -7.30 -21.96 -23.33
C ASP A 647 -7.56 -20.69 -24.16
N ILE A 648 -6.64 -20.37 -25.08
CA ILE A 648 -6.75 -19.23 -26.00
C ILE A 648 -8.03 -19.33 -26.85
N ASN A 649 -8.32 -20.52 -27.40
CA ASN A 649 -9.53 -20.76 -28.18
C ASN A 649 -10.80 -20.70 -27.30
N THR A 650 -10.73 -21.21 -26.07
CA THR A 650 -11.85 -21.16 -25.11
C THR A 650 -12.19 -19.71 -24.75
N PHE A 651 -11.19 -18.88 -24.46
CA PHE A 651 -11.36 -17.44 -24.22
C PHE A 651 -12.06 -16.75 -25.40
N LYS A 652 -11.57 -16.92 -26.64
CA LYS A 652 -12.19 -16.36 -27.84
C LYS A 652 -13.63 -16.85 -28.08
N ASN A 653 -13.92 -18.11 -27.71
CA ASN A 653 -15.25 -18.68 -27.77
C ASN A 653 -16.18 -18.12 -26.68
N ASN A 654 -15.66 -17.72 -25.52
CA ASN A 654 -16.43 -17.01 -24.50
C ASN A 654 -16.75 -15.59 -24.97
N GLU A 655 -15.76 -14.82 -25.45
CA GLU A 655 -15.97 -13.47 -26.00
C GLU A 655 -17.00 -13.47 -27.14
N SER A 656 -16.93 -14.47 -28.02
CA SER A 656 -17.90 -14.66 -29.12
C SER A 656 -19.31 -15.01 -28.63
N LYS A 657 -19.44 -15.75 -27.52
CA LYS A 657 -20.72 -16.10 -26.90
C LYS A 657 -21.33 -14.92 -26.15
N TYR A 658 -20.54 -14.16 -25.40
CA TYR A 658 -21.00 -12.94 -24.75
C TYR A 658 -21.49 -11.90 -25.77
N LEU A 659 -20.74 -11.71 -26.86
CA LEU A 659 -21.15 -10.86 -27.99
C LEU A 659 -22.49 -11.30 -28.59
N SER A 660 -22.66 -12.61 -28.85
CA SER A 660 -23.96 -13.13 -29.29
C SER A 660 -25.06 -12.88 -28.25
N GLN A 661 -24.86 -13.25 -26.99
CA GLN A 661 -25.86 -13.11 -25.91
C GLN A 661 -26.34 -11.66 -25.69
N GLU A 662 -25.45 -10.68 -25.74
CA GLU A 662 -25.83 -9.27 -25.66
C GLU A 662 -26.61 -8.81 -26.90
N ILE A 663 -26.27 -9.31 -28.10
CA ILE A 663 -27.06 -9.03 -29.31
C ILE A 663 -28.44 -9.74 -29.23
N SER A 664 -28.53 -10.97 -28.71
CA SER A 664 -29.80 -11.67 -28.43
C SER A 664 -30.69 -10.87 -27.46
N ARG A 665 -30.10 -10.14 -26.51
CA ARG A 665 -30.82 -9.23 -25.58
C ARG A 665 -31.33 -7.98 -26.28
N ILE A 666 -30.59 -7.44 -27.25
CA ILE A 666 -30.88 -6.15 -27.90
C ILE A 666 -31.86 -6.32 -29.08
N VAL A 667 -31.77 -7.40 -29.87
CA VAL A 667 -32.60 -7.61 -31.08
C VAL A 667 -34.12 -7.53 -30.82
N PRO A 668 -34.69 -8.11 -29.74
CA PRO A 668 -36.12 -7.97 -29.40
C PRO A 668 -36.60 -6.54 -29.16
N LEU A 669 -35.70 -5.58 -28.88
CA LEU A 669 -36.05 -4.16 -28.75
C LEU A 669 -36.46 -3.54 -30.11
N PHE A 670 -35.93 -4.08 -31.21
CA PHE A 670 -36.27 -3.65 -32.57
C PHE A 670 -37.51 -4.36 -33.13
N GLU A 671 -37.86 -5.54 -32.61
CA GLU A 671 -39.00 -6.33 -33.10
C GLU A 671 -40.33 -5.58 -33.06
N ASN A 672 -40.47 -4.57 -32.21
CA ASN A 672 -41.67 -3.74 -32.12
C ASN A 672 -41.55 -2.34 -32.70
N THR A 673 -40.35 -1.91 -33.11
CA THR A 673 -40.03 -0.51 -33.42
C THR A 673 -39.41 -0.28 -34.80
N TYR A 674 -38.93 -1.33 -35.48
CA TYR A 674 -38.37 -1.24 -36.83
C TYR A 674 -39.44 -1.42 -37.92
N TYR A 675 -39.62 -0.41 -38.78
CA TYR A 675 -40.64 -0.38 -39.85
C TYR A 675 -40.05 -0.52 -41.27
N GLY A 676 -38.78 -0.91 -41.37
CA GLY A 676 -38.12 -1.20 -42.65
C GLY A 676 -37.34 -0.04 -43.26
N TYR A 677 -37.28 1.11 -42.61
CA TYR A 677 -36.59 2.31 -43.09
C TYR A 677 -35.09 2.28 -42.80
N SER A 678 -34.32 3.03 -43.59
CA SER A 678 -32.95 3.44 -43.24
C SER A 678 -32.98 4.66 -42.32
N ALA A 679 -31.82 5.09 -41.82
CA ALA A 679 -31.70 6.38 -41.15
C ALA A 679 -32.18 7.53 -42.06
N SER A 680 -32.97 8.45 -41.52
CA SER A 680 -33.13 9.78 -42.15
C SER A 680 -31.78 10.52 -42.17
N PRO A 681 -31.57 11.51 -43.07
CA PRO A 681 -30.31 12.24 -43.18
C PRO A 681 -29.80 12.86 -41.86
N GLU A 682 -30.72 13.28 -40.98
CA GLU A 682 -30.42 13.86 -39.66
C GLU A 682 -29.91 12.82 -38.63
N PHE A 683 -30.24 11.53 -38.83
CA PHE A 683 -29.94 10.44 -37.89
C PHE A 683 -28.84 9.49 -38.42
N GLY A 684 -28.17 9.80 -39.53
CA GLY A 684 -27.09 8.98 -40.10
C GLY A 684 -25.85 8.81 -39.19
N ALA A 685 -25.74 9.58 -38.11
CA ALA A 685 -24.69 9.49 -37.09
C ALA A 685 -25.11 8.67 -35.84
N ASN A 686 -26.34 8.17 -35.79
CA ASN A 686 -26.89 7.44 -34.65
C ASN A 686 -26.26 6.04 -34.50
N ALA A 687 -25.93 5.67 -33.26
CA ALA A 687 -25.19 4.43 -32.98
C ALA A 687 -25.95 3.14 -33.34
N ILE A 688 -27.29 3.13 -33.27
CA ILE A 688 -28.09 1.96 -33.65
C ILE A 688 -27.99 1.73 -35.16
N TYR A 689 -28.13 2.79 -35.96
CA TYR A 689 -28.01 2.69 -37.42
C TYR A 689 -26.57 2.38 -37.88
N GLN A 690 -25.56 3.06 -37.33
CA GLN A 690 -24.18 2.86 -37.76
C GLN A 690 -23.61 1.51 -37.36
N VAL A 691 -23.96 0.99 -36.17
CA VAL A 691 -23.26 -0.15 -35.56
C VAL A 691 -24.13 -1.42 -35.51
N ILE A 692 -25.40 -1.32 -35.11
CA ILE A 692 -26.27 -2.50 -34.94
C ILE A 692 -26.95 -2.88 -36.25
N PHE A 693 -27.45 -1.89 -37.01
CA PHE A 693 -28.00 -2.08 -38.35
C PHE A 693 -26.93 -1.91 -39.45
N TYR A 694 -25.64 -2.08 -39.10
CA TYR A 694 -24.54 -2.01 -40.04
C TYR A 694 -24.74 -2.98 -41.21
N THR A 695 -24.78 -2.47 -42.44
CA THR A 695 -25.08 -3.23 -43.67
C THR A 695 -26.44 -3.95 -43.72
N HIS A 696 -27.33 -3.73 -42.74
CA HIS A 696 -28.68 -4.29 -42.75
C HIS A 696 -29.46 -3.78 -43.95
N ARG A 697 -30.32 -4.64 -44.52
CA ARG A 697 -31.14 -4.28 -45.68
C ARG A 697 -32.49 -3.72 -45.24
N THR A 698 -32.85 -2.57 -45.78
CA THR A 698 -34.22 -2.05 -45.69
C THR A 698 -35.21 -3.07 -46.23
N ASN A 699 -36.41 -3.09 -45.67
CA ASN A 699 -37.46 -4.07 -45.98
C ASN A 699 -37.08 -5.55 -45.70
N THR A 700 -36.23 -5.82 -44.71
CA THR A 700 -36.00 -7.17 -44.18
C THR A 700 -36.02 -7.21 -42.65
N PRO A 701 -36.51 -8.32 -42.03
CA PRO A 701 -36.54 -8.46 -40.57
C PRO A 701 -35.14 -8.39 -39.94
N PRO A 702 -34.99 -7.80 -38.73
CA PRO A 702 -33.72 -7.83 -38.00
C PRO A 702 -33.40 -9.27 -37.57
N ASN A 703 -32.49 -9.93 -38.28
CA ASN A 703 -32.09 -11.31 -37.97
C ASN A 703 -30.84 -11.31 -37.07
N GLU A 704 -30.94 -11.95 -35.91
CA GLU A 704 -29.87 -11.98 -34.89
C GLU A 704 -28.52 -12.45 -35.46
N GLN A 705 -28.49 -13.57 -36.20
CA GLN A 705 -27.24 -14.10 -36.77
C GLN A 705 -26.62 -13.12 -37.78
N MET A 706 -27.44 -12.52 -38.65
CA MET A 706 -26.96 -11.51 -39.60
C MET A 706 -26.41 -10.26 -38.90
N ILE A 707 -27.06 -9.80 -37.82
CA ILE A 707 -26.60 -8.66 -37.02
C ILE A 707 -25.29 -9.01 -36.29
N VAL A 708 -25.19 -10.19 -35.69
CA VAL A 708 -23.96 -10.69 -35.04
C VAL A 708 -22.79 -10.72 -36.03
N ASP A 709 -23.00 -11.25 -37.24
CA ASP A 709 -21.93 -11.40 -38.22
C ASP A 709 -21.57 -10.06 -38.90
N ALA A 710 -22.54 -9.19 -39.16
CA ALA A 710 -22.28 -7.83 -39.64
C ALA A 710 -21.56 -6.97 -38.59
N PHE A 711 -21.91 -7.10 -37.31
CA PHE A 711 -21.22 -6.41 -36.21
C PHE A 711 -19.76 -6.87 -36.07
N LYS A 712 -19.51 -8.19 -36.16
CA LYS A 712 -18.14 -8.74 -36.23
C LYS A 712 -17.37 -8.23 -37.45
N GLN A 713 -18.02 -8.13 -38.61
CA GLN A 713 -17.42 -7.56 -39.81
C GLN A 713 -17.05 -6.08 -39.60
N GLY A 714 -17.97 -5.26 -39.09
CA GLY A 714 -17.74 -3.83 -38.81
C GLY A 714 -16.59 -3.58 -37.85
N LEU A 715 -16.48 -4.37 -36.77
CA LEU A 715 -15.31 -4.36 -35.88
C LEU A 715 -14.01 -4.71 -36.64
N SER A 716 -14.02 -5.80 -37.43
CA SER A 716 -12.82 -6.29 -38.12
C SER A 716 -12.25 -5.31 -39.16
N VAL A 717 -13.10 -4.48 -39.76
CA VAL A 717 -12.68 -3.43 -40.71
C VAL A 717 -12.51 -2.05 -40.04
N SER A 718 -12.76 -1.93 -38.74
CA SER A 718 -12.81 -0.65 -38.00
C SER A 718 -13.73 0.38 -38.67
N ALA A 719 -14.96 -0.03 -38.98
CA ALA A 719 -15.96 0.83 -39.59
C ALA A 719 -16.28 2.07 -38.72
N GLU A 720 -16.70 3.16 -39.36
CA GLU A 720 -17.09 4.39 -38.66
C GLU A 720 -18.24 4.14 -37.67
N GLY A 721 -18.19 4.79 -36.51
CA GLY A 721 -19.15 4.60 -35.41
C GLY A 721 -18.88 3.38 -34.51
N PHE A 722 -18.13 2.36 -34.96
CA PHE A 722 -17.90 1.15 -34.15
C PHE A 722 -17.02 1.43 -32.91
N PRO A 723 -17.34 0.81 -31.76
CA PRO A 723 -16.48 0.86 -30.58
C PRO A 723 -15.13 0.16 -30.84
N LYS A 724 -14.09 0.55 -30.11
CA LYS A 724 -12.87 -0.28 -30.00
C LYS A 724 -13.24 -1.66 -29.44
N PRO A 725 -12.56 -2.76 -29.82
CA PRO A 725 -12.92 -4.11 -29.40
C PRO A 725 -13.19 -4.22 -27.89
N TYR A 726 -12.25 -3.80 -27.05
CA TYR A 726 -12.37 -3.84 -25.59
C TYR A 726 -13.54 -3.01 -25.01
N LEU A 727 -14.16 -2.09 -25.76
CA LEU A 727 -15.34 -1.31 -25.35
C LEU A 727 -16.67 -1.92 -25.82
N VAL A 728 -16.66 -3.00 -26.61
CA VAL A 728 -17.87 -3.65 -27.16
C VAL A 728 -18.86 -4.03 -26.05
N ARG A 729 -18.37 -4.63 -24.96
CA ARG A 729 -19.15 -4.93 -23.76
C ARG A 729 -19.90 -3.71 -23.21
N GLN A 730 -19.22 -2.57 -23.09
CA GLN A 730 -19.81 -1.33 -22.57
C GLN A 730 -20.82 -0.74 -23.56
N PHE A 731 -20.48 -0.74 -24.85
CA PHE A 731 -21.34 -0.25 -25.92
C PHE A 731 -22.68 -0.99 -25.96
N LEU A 732 -22.63 -2.33 -26.05
CA LEU A 732 -23.84 -3.16 -26.11
C LEU A 732 -24.64 -3.09 -24.80
N GLY A 733 -23.97 -3.18 -23.65
CA GLY A 733 -24.61 -3.07 -22.33
C GLY A 733 -25.36 -1.74 -22.13
N ASN A 734 -24.90 -0.64 -22.74
CA ASN A 734 -25.57 0.66 -22.71
C ASN A 734 -26.81 0.74 -23.61
N ILE A 735 -27.03 -0.19 -24.55
CA ILE A 735 -28.22 -0.21 -25.41
C ILE A 735 -29.39 -0.84 -24.64
N THR A 736 -30.30 0.02 -24.20
CA THR A 736 -31.53 -0.29 -23.45
C THR A 736 -32.69 0.55 -23.99
N ILE A 737 -33.91 0.32 -23.50
CA ILE A 737 -35.09 1.12 -23.89
C ILE A 737 -34.90 2.61 -23.54
N GLU A 738 -34.15 2.93 -22.48
CA GLU A 738 -33.90 4.30 -22.01
C GLU A 738 -32.71 4.98 -22.73
N ASN A 739 -31.99 4.26 -23.59
CA ASN A 739 -30.83 4.79 -24.30
C ASN A 739 -31.23 5.88 -25.31
N THR A 740 -30.46 6.97 -25.37
CA THR A 740 -30.74 8.13 -26.23
C THR A 740 -30.68 7.83 -27.72
N ASP A 741 -29.72 7.00 -28.16
CA ASP A 741 -29.64 6.56 -29.56
C ASP A 741 -30.78 5.60 -29.92
N PHE A 742 -31.18 4.72 -28.98
CA PHE A 742 -32.36 3.86 -29.18
C PHE A 742 -33.64 4.69 -29.31
N GLN A 743 -33.87 5.66 -28.41
CA GLN A 743 -35.03 6.55 -28.50
C GLN A 743 -35.03 7.38 -29.79
N ALA A 744 -33.87 7.92 -30.22
CA ALA A 744 -33.74 8.62 -31.49
C ALA A 744 -34.09 7.73 -32.70
N PHE A 745 -33.60 6.48 -32.73
CA PHE A 745 -33.95 5.48 -33.74
C PHE A 745 -35.47 5.21 -33.79
N VAL A 746 -36.13 5.03 -32.63
CA VAL A 746 -37.58 4.81 -32.57
C VAL A 746 -38.36 6.01 -33.12
N GLN A 747 -37.96 7.24 -32.77
CA GLN A 747 -38.63 8.45 -33.26
C GLN A 747 -38.42 8.65 -34.76
N ASP A 748 -37.24 8.38 -35.31
CA ASP A 748 -36.96 8.43 -36.74
C ASP A 748 -37.82 7.41 -37.53
N GLN A 749 -37.88 6.16 -37.07
CA GLN A 749 -38.73 5.14 -37.68
C GLN A 749 -40.23 5.52 -37.63
N ARG A 750 -40.74 6.08 -36.51
CA ARG A 750 -42.13 6.57 -36.43
C ARG A 750 -42.37 7.76 -37.36
N LYS A 751 -41.42 8.71 -37.45
CA LYS A 751 -41.54 9.88 -38.31
C LYS A 751 -41.63 9.50 -39.79
N GLN A 752 -40.79 8.59 -40.28
CA GLN A 752 -40.80 8.19 -41.68
C GLN A 752 -42.11 7.47 -42.08
N VAL A 753 -42.77 6.74 -41.16
CA VAL A 753 -44.14 6.22 -41.37
C VAL A 753 -45.15 7.37 -41.49
N ILE A 754 -45.10 8.36 -40.60
CA ILE A 754 -45.99 9.53 -40.60
C ILE A 754 -45.82 10.37 -41.88
N ASP A 755 -44.59 10.53 -42.38
CA ASP A 755 -44.32 11.28 -43.62
C ASP A 755 -44.89 10.54 -44.85
N HIS A 756 -44.80 9.21 -44.89
CA HIS A 756 -45.47 8.39 -45.93
C HIS A 756 -47.00 8.46 -45.81
N PHE A 757 -47.58 8.40 -44.60
CA PHE A 757 -49.02 8.58 -44.41
C PHE A 757 -49.48 9.97 -44.87
N THR A 758 -48.75 11.02 -44.50
CA THR A 758 -49.03 12.41 -44.95
C THR A 758 -49.03 12.51 -46.47
N THR A 759 -48.10 11.82 -47.13
CA THR A 759 -48.01 11.73 -48.60
C THR A 759 -49.23 11.01 -49.21
N ILE A 760 -49.70 9.91 -48.62
CA ILE A 760 -50.86 9.15 -49.13
C ILE A 760 -52.17 9.90 -48.86
N ILE A 761 -52.36 10.45 -47.65
CA ILE A 761 -53.53 11.25 -47.30
C ILE A 761 -53.66 12.45 -48.24
N GLY A 762 -52.57 13.19 -48.50
CA GLY A 762 -52.56 14.30 -49.46
C GLY A 762 -52.86 13.90 -50.92
N MET A 763 -52.80 12.61 -51.28
CA MET A 763 -53.28 12.11 -52.59
C MET A 763 -54.77 11.77 -52.59
N ILE A 764 -55.40 11.49 -51.44
CA ILE A 764 -56.81 11.07 -51.37
C ILE A 764 -57.78 12.13 -50.84
N GLU A 765 -57.36 12.98 -49.91
CA GLU A 765 -58.23 13.94 -49.20
C GLU A 765 -59.05 14.88 -50.12
N PRO A 766 -58.52 15.43 -51.23
CA PRO A 766 -59.30 16.27 -52.14
C PRO A 766 -60.44 15.54 -52.87
N TYR A 767 -60.41 14.21 -52.91
CA TYR A 767 -61.32 13.36 -53.69
C TYR A 767 -62.02 12.28 -52.84
N TYR A 768 -61.80 12.29 -51.52
CA TYR A 768 -62.49 11.44 -50.56
C TYR A 768 -63.80 12.11 -50.14
N TYR A 769 -64.95 11.52 -50.49
CA TYR A 769 -66.26 12.16 -50.36
C TYR A 769 -67.07 11.69 -49.13
N GLY A 770 -66.40 11.05 -48.16
CA GLY A 770 -67.05 10.51 -46.94
C GLY A 770 -67.82 9.21 -47.14
N PHE A 771 -67.67 8.53 -48.29
CA PHE A 771 -68.31 7.22 -48.51
C PHE A 771 -67.52 6.08 -47.85
N GLU A 772 -68.20 4.96 -47.68
CA GLU A 772 -67.69 3.75 -47.04
C GLU A 772 -66.41 3.20 -47.70
N ARG A 773 -65.67 2.40 -46.93
CA ARG A 773 -64.37 1.84 -47.33
C ARG A 773 -64.53 0.77 -48.42
N LEU A 774 -63.62 0.80 -49.40
CA LEU A 774 -63.59 -0.18 -50.48
C LEU A 774 -63.01 -1.50 -49.94
N ALA A 775 -63.80 -2.58 -49.97
CA ALA A 775 -63.39 -3.86 -49.41
C ALA A 775 -62.26 -4.53 -50.24
N ASN A 776 -61.23 -5.04 -49.55
CA ASN A 776 -60.01 -5.62 -50.15
C ASN A 776 -59.20 -4.60 -50.95
N ASN A 777 -58.97 -3.42 -50.37
CA ASN A 777 -58.16 -2.36 -50.96
C ASN A 777 -57.18 -1.81 -49.93
N SER A 778 -55.90 -1.79 -50.28
CA SER A 778 -54.79 -1.47 -49.38
C SER A 778 -54.84 -0.06 -48.75
N VAL A 779 -55.55 0.90 -49.33
CA VAL A 779 -55.80 2.21 -48.68
C VAL A 779 -56.84 2.06 -47.58
N SER A 780 -57.94 1.35 -47.87
CA SER A 780 -59.02 1.10 -46.92
C SER A 780 -58.62 0.18 -45.75
N ASP A 781 -57.81 -0.85 -46.04
CA ASP A 781 -57.47 -1.91 -45.08
C ASP A 781 -56.31 -1.53 -44.13
N TYR A 782 -55.40 -0.64 -44.53
CA TYR A 782 -54.21 -0.28 -43.74
C TYR A 782 -54.05 1.23 -43.48
N VAL A 783 -54.33 2.10 -44.45
CA VAL A 783 -54.12 3.56 -44.31
C VAL A 783 -55.30 4.23 -43.60
N LEU A 784 -56.53 3.80 -43.89
CA LEU A 784 -57.75 4.24 -43.19
C LEU A 784 -58.09 3.34 -41.99
N LEU A 785 -57.14 2.53 -41.51
CA LEU A 785 -57.32 1.70 -40.32
C LEU A 785 -57.48 2.61 -39.08
N GLY A 786 -58.58 2.45 -38.35
CA GLY A 786 -58.93 3.34 -37.22
C GLY A 786 -59.67 4.63 -37.59
N TYR A 787 -59.89 4.93 -38.89
CA TYR A 787 -60.71 6.06 -39.32
C TYR A 787 -62.15 5.98 -38.79
N THR A 788 -62.78 7.15 -38.56
CA THR A 788 -64.19 7.29 -38.15
C THR A 788 -64.93 8.15 -39.16
N ASP A 789 -66.05 7.65 -39.70
CA ASP A 789 -66.78 8.29 -40.79
C ASP A 789 -67.22 9.72 -40.43
N GLY A 790 -67.02 10.67 -41.36
CA GLY A 790 -67.34 12.09 -41.17
C GLY A 790 -66.28 12.92 -40.44
N THR A 791 -65.14 12.35 -40.05
CA THR A 791 -64.01 13.11 -39.48
C THR A 791 -62.96 13.47 -40.54
N PRO A 792 -62.08 14.47 -40.28
CA PRO A 792 -60.89 14.73 -41.10
C PRO A 792 -59.95 13.53 -41.17
N LEU A 793 -59.16 13.45 -42.25
CA LEU A 793 -58.13 12.43 -42.44
C LEU A 793 -56.80 12.88 -41.80
N ASP A 794 -56.63 12.68 -40.50
CA ASP A 794 -55.36 13.01 -39.83
C ASP A 794 -54.29 11.91 -40.08
N PRO A 795 -53.19 12.20 -40.82
CA PRO A 795 -52.16 11.21 -41.13
C PRO A 795 -51.35 10.78 -39.90
N VAL A 796 -51.23 11.64 -38.87
CA VAL A 796 -50.52 11.34 -37.63
C VAL A 796 -51.33 10.38 -36.78
N VAL A 797 -52.64 10.61 -36.64
CA VAL A 797 -53.55 9.72 -35.91
C VAL A 797 -53.61 8.34 -36.59
N LEU A 798 -53.80 8.30 -37.91
CA LEU A 798 -53.91 7.05 -38.67
C LEU A 798 -52.58 6.26 -38.67
N ALA A 799 -51.43 6.93 -38.85
CA ALA A 799 -50.12 6.27 -38.78
C ALA A 799 -49.86 5.66 -37.40
N ASN A 800 -50.16 6.40 -36.32
CA ASN A 800 -50.01 5.88 -34.96
C ASN A 800 -51.00 4.72 -34.70
N TYR A 801 -52.24 4.82 -35.17
CA TYR A 801 -53.22 3.74 -35.03
C TYR A 801 -52.73 2.44 -35.71
N LEU A 802 -52.16 2.51 -36.92
CA LEU A 802 -51.58 1.33 -37.58
C LEU A 802 -50.33 0.80 -36.87
N MET A 803 -49.45 1.67 -36.35
CA MET A 803 -48.24 1.25 -35.62
C MET A 803 -48.58 0.55 -34.30
N ASP A 804 -49.57 1.08 -33.56
CA ASP A 804 -49.97 0.57 -32.24
C ASP A 804 -50.93 -0.64 -32.36
N ASN A 805 -51.71 -0.76 -33.44
CA ASN A 805 -52.65 -1.86 -33.72
C ASN A 805 -52.21 -2.73 -34.94
N PHE A 806 -50.90 -2.88 -35.14
CA PHE A 806 -50.36 -3.54 -36.33
C PHE A 806 -50.87 -4.98 -36.50
N PRO A 807 -51.28 -5.42 -37.72
CA PRO A 807 -51.87 -6.75 -37.94
C PRO A 807 -51.03 -7.91 -37.38
N SER A 808 -51.68 -8.74 -36.54
CA SER A 808 -51.04 -9.88 -35.88
C SER A 808 -50.90 -11.13 -36.77
N THR A 809 -51.67 -11.20 -37.85
CA THR A 809 -51.54 -12.20 -38.92
C THR A 809 -50.91 -11.57 -40.16
N PRO A 810 -49.79 -12.10 -40.68
CA PRO A 810 -49.20 -11.67 -41.95
C PRO A 810 -50.21 -11.75 -43.11
N THR A 811 -50.26 -10.70 -43.92
CA THR A 811 -50.99 -10.68 -45.19
C THR A 811 -50.01 -10.83 -46.36
N ILE A 812 -50.52 -10.95 -47.60
CA ILE A 812 -49.69 -11.02 -48.80
C ILE A 812 -48.97 -9.68 -49.03
N ASP A 813 -49.67 -8.57 -48.80
CA ASP A 813 -49.20 -7.21 -49.09
C ASP A 813 -48.38 -6.61 -47.94
N LEU A 814 -48.66 -7.00 -46.69
CA LEU A 814 -47.97 -6.53 -45.50
C LEU A 814 -47.63 -7.70 -44.54
N PRO A 815 -46.61 -8.52 -44.85
CA PRO A 815 -46.27 -9.71 -44.07
C PRO A 815 -45.57 -9.43 -42.71
N GLY A 816 -45.36 -8.16 -42.33
CA GLY A 816 -44.80 -7.79 -41.02
C GLY A 816 -44.33 -6.33 -40.95
N LYS A 817 -44.08 -5.82 -39.73
CA LYS A 817 -43.69 -4.40 -39.46
C LYS A 817 -42.55 -3.91 -40.35
N TRP A 818 -41.51 -4.72 -40.53
CA TRP A 818 -40.33 -4.43 -41.35
C TRP A 818 -40.60 -4.21 -42.85
N TYR A 819 -41.78 -4.59 -43.35
CA TYR A 819 -42.16 -4.40 -44.75
C TYR A 819 -42.99 -3.12 -44.99
N LEU A 820 -43.33 -2.38 -43.92
CA LEU A 820 -44.21 -1.21 -43.99
C LEU A 820 -43.64 -0.10 -44.89
N ASN A 821 -42.35 0.18 -44.80
CA ASN A 821 -41.65 1.10 -45.72
C ASN A 821 -41.91 0.74 -47.20
N GLY A 822 -41.60 -0.49 -47.59
CA GLY A 822 -41.77 -0.98 -48.96
C GLY A 822 -43.23 -0.97 -49.42
N PHE A 823 -44.16 -1.43 -48.58
CA PHE A 823 -45.60 -1.39 -48.84
C PHE A 823 -46.11 0.04 -49.10
N LEU A 824 -45.81 0.98 -48.20
CA LEU A 824 -46.22 2.39 -48.35
C LEU A 824 -45.54 3.04 -49.57
N THR A 825 -44.27 2.71 -49.84
CA THR A 825 -43.57 3.16 -51.05
C THR A 825 -44.27 2.67 -52.32
N THR A 826 -44.70 1.40 -52.36
CA THR A 826 -45.48 0.85 -53.47
C THR A 826 -46.80 1.59 -53.65
N LEU A 827 -47.57 1.84 -52.58
CA LEU A 827 -48.81 2.63 -52.67
C LEU A 827 -48.59 4.02 -53.28
N ILE A 828 -47.54 4.72 -52.85
CA ILE A 828 -47.20 6.08 -53.32
C ILE A 828 -46.74 6.09 -54.79
N THR A 829 -46.11 5.02 -55.28
CA THR A 829 -45.45 4.97 -56.60
C THR A 829 -46.28 4.28 -57.69
N ASP A 830 -46.88 3.13 -57.40
CA ASP A 830 -47.80 2.41 -58.30
C ASP A 830 -49.14 3.17 -58.40
N LYS A 831 -49.69 3.57 -57.25
CA LYS A 831 -50.97 4.27 -57.10
C LYS A 831 -52.21 3.49 -57.57
N THR A 832 -52.10 2.27 -58.10
CA THR A 832 -53.25 1.45 -58.52
C THR A 832 -54.34 1.38 -57.43
N ALA A 833 -53.99 0.95 -56.21
CA ALA A 833 -54.94 0.89 -55.09
C ALA A 833 -55.52 2.26 -54.68
N ILE A 834 -54.75 3.36 -54.84
CA ILE A 834 -55.24 4.73 -54.59
C ILE A 834 -56.27 5.12 -55.66
N ASN A 835 -55.97 4.88 -56.94
CA ASN A 835 -56.85 5.19 -58.06
C ASN A 835 -58.16 4.38 -58.01
N GLU A 836 -58.10 3.11 -57.59
CA GLU A 836 -59.29 2.27 -57.36
C GLU A 836 -60.17 2.83 -56.24
N PHE A 837 -59.58 3.20 -55.09
CA PHE A 837 -60.29 3.79 -53.97
C PHE A 837 -60.99 5.11 -54.35
N LEU A 838 -60.28 6.01 -55.05
CA LEU A 838 -60.85 7.28 -55.52
C LEU A 838 -61.91 7.09 -56.62
N THR A 839 -61.77 6.05 -57.44
CA THR A 839 -62.78 5.67 -58.43
C THR A 839 -64.06 5.21 -57.73
N ASP A 840 -63.98 4.39 -56.67
CA ASP A 840 -65.19 4.03 -55.90
C ASP A 840 -65.82 5.22 -55.20
N GLN A 841 -65.05 6.10 -54.56
CA GLN A 841 -65.57 7.33 -53.94
C GLN A 841 -66.33 8.20 -54.95
N SER A 842 -65.82 8.36 -56.17
CA SER A 842 -66.52 9.09 -57.25
C SER A 842 -67.77 8.35 -57.76
N ASN A 843 -67.75 7.01 -57.82
CA ASN A 843 -68.90 6.19 -58.20
C ASN A 843 -70.01 6.20 -57.15
N SER A 844 -69.65 6.16 -55.86
CA SER A 844 -70.57 6.20 -54.73
C SER A 844 -71.21 7.58 -54.58
N LEU A 845 -70.45 8.66 -54.82
CA LEU A 845 -70.99 10.01 -54.99
C LEU A 845 -71.98 10.09 -56.18
N GLN A 846 -71.68 9.50 -57.33
CA GLN A 846 -72.63 9.47 -58.46
C GLN A 846 -73.94 8.76 -58.11
N LYS A 847 -73.89 7.65 -57.36
CA LYS A 847 -75.10 6.92 -56.90
C LYS A 847 -75.95 7.78 -55.95
N ALA A 848 -75.32 8.53 -55.05
CA ALA A 848 -76.01 9.42 -54.09
C ALA A 848 -76.56 10.69 -54.76
N TRP A 849 -75.91 11.18 -55.82
CA TRP A 849 -76.31 12.37 -56.56
C TRP A 849 -77.61 12.19 -57.36
N ASN A 850 -77.80 11.04 -58.01
CA ASN A 850 -78.89 10.86 -58.97
C ASN A 850 -80.30 11.12 -58.37
N PRO A 851 -80.68 10.59 -57.19
CA PRO A 851 -82.00 10.87 -56.60
C PRO A 851 -82.22 12.34 -56.24
N ILE A 852 -81.17 13.03 -55.78
CA ILE A 852 -81.19 14.46 -55.44
C ILE A 852 -81.44 15.30 -56.69
N TYR A 853 -80.74 14.99 -57.79
CA TYR A 853 -80.96 15.62 -59.08
C TYR A 853 -82.39 15.36 -59.62
N ASP A 854 -82.88 14.12 -59.55
CA ASP A 854 -84.22 13.78 -60.00
C ASP A 854 -85.29 14.54 -59.17
N GLU A 855 -85.10 14.69 -57.86
CA GLU A 855 -86.00 15.47 -57.00
C GLU A 855 -85.94 16.97 -57.30
N MET A 856 -84.76 17.53 -57.60
CA MET A 856 -84.60 18.93 -58.01
C MET A 856 -85.35 19.22 -59.31
N VAL A 857 -85.18 18.38 -60.33
CA VAL A 857 -85.84 18.54 -61.65
C VAL A 857 -87.38 18.52 -61.54
N ASN A 858 -87.94 17.76 -60.60
CA ASN A 858 -89.39 17.71 -60.36
C ASN A 858 -89.96 18.94 -59.63
N ASN A 859 -89.11 19.79 -59.04
CA ASN A 859 -89.52 20.96 -58.26
C ASN A 859 -89.06 22.31 -58.87
N TYR A 860 -88.20 22.29 -59.89
CA TYR A 860 -87.62 23.47 -60.54
C TYR A 860 -88.51 24.05 -61.65
N TYR A 861 -88.83 25.34 -61.55
CA TYR A 861 -89.75 26.06 -62.45
C TYR A 861 -89.04 27.05 -63.40
N GLY A 862 -87.71 27.09 -63.37
CA GLY A 862 -86.89 27.95 -64.22
C GLY A 862 -86.33 29.19 -63.54
N TYR A 863 -86.57 29.38 -62.23
CA TYR A 863 -86.07 30.53 -61.49
C TYR A 863 -84.77 30.19 -60.77
N THR A 864 -83.77 31.06 -60.86
CA THR A 864 -82.41 30.90 -60.30
C THR A 864 -81.86 32.22 -59.74
N THR A 865 -82.23 33.36 -60.33
CA THR A 865 -81.87 34.70 -59.86
C THR A 865 -82.63 35.07 -58.57
N GLU A 866 -81.94 35.74 -57.63
CA GLU A 866 -82.48 36.20 -56.33
C GLU A 866 -83.02 35.07 -55.40
N MET A 867 -82.48 33.86 -55.53
CA MET A 867 -82.86 32.68 -54.74
C MET A 867 -81.88 32.36 -53.60
N ASP A 868 -82.41 31.93 -52.45
CA ASP A 868 -81.74 31.86 -51.14
C ASP A 868 -81.71 30.44 -50.52
N SER A 869 -82.42 29.46 -51.08
CA SER A 869 -82.40 28.08 -50.57
C SER A 869 -81.01 27.44 -50.67
N LEU A 870 -80.73 26.46 -49.81
CA LEU A 870 -79.46 25.72 -49.80
C LEU A 870 -79.17 25.07 -51.16
N VAL A 871 -80.21 24.59 -51.86
CA VAL A 871 -80.11 24.02 -53.21
C VAL A 871 -79.72 25.10 -54.21
N SER A 872 -80.39 26.25 -54.20
CA SER A 872 -80.10 27.36 -55.12
C SER A 872 -78.67 27.91 -54.92
N ARG A 873 -78.26 28.14 -53.66
CA ARG A 873 -76.95 28.73 -53.33
C ARG A 873 -75.75 27.78 -53.49
N THR A 874 -75.95 26.46 -53.57
CA THR A 874 -74.83 25.49 -53.71
C THR A 874 -74.88 24.63 -54.97
N LEU A 875 -76.06 24.13 -55.38
CA LEU A 875 -76.21 23.19 -56.49
C LEU A 875 -76.62 23.87 -57.81
N LEU A 876 -77.31 25.01 -57.77
CA LEU A 876 -77.72 25.78 -58.95
C LEU A 876 -76.90 27.06 -59.16
N ILE A 877 -75.80 27.23 -58.41
CA ILE A 877 -74.92 28.38 -58.54
C ILE A 877 -74.41 28.51 -60.00
N ILE A 878 -74.54 29.71 -60.58
CA ILE A 878 -74.20 30.02 -61.99
C ILE A 878 -75.13 29.36 -63.04
N GLN A 879 -76.29 28.80 -62.66
CA GLN A 879 -77.37 28.56 -63.63
C GLN A 879 -78.04 29.89 -64.01
N ASN A 880 -78.64 29.95 -65.22
CA ASN A 880 -79.42 31.10 -65.67
C ASN A 880 -80.91 30.73 -65.70
N ASP A 881 -81.77 31.73 -65.54
CA ASP A 881 -83.22 31.53 -65.57
C ASP A 881 -83.68 30.93 -66.92
N GLY A 882 -84.74 30.12 -66.87
CA GLY A 882 -85.29 29.36 -68.02
C GLY A 882 -84.43 28.19 -68.52
N THR A 883 -83.18 28.03 -68.06
CA THR A 883 -82.30 26.96 -68.56
C THR A 883 -82.62 25.59 -67.92
N PRO A 884 -82.61 24.49 -68.71
CA PRO A 884 -82.80 23.14 -68.18
C PRO A 884 -81.54 22.64 -67.45
N LEU A 885 -81.74 21.91 -66.34
CA LEU A 885 -80.65 21.37 -65.53
C LEU A 885 -79.91 20.23 -66.27
N ASP A 886 -78.58 20.17 -66.12
CA ASP A 886 -77.71 19.09 -66.61
C ASP A 886 -77.00 18.41 -65.43
N SER A 887 -77.38 17.16 -65.14
CA SER A 887 -76.85 16.39 -64.00
C SER A 887 -75.32 16.23 -64.01
N VAL A 888 -74.70 16.14 -65.19
CA VAL A 888 -73.26 15.92 -65.34
C VAL A 888 -72.51 17.24 -65.19
N ALA A 889 -73.04 18.34 -65.75
CA ALA A 889 -72.48 19.67 -65.56
C ALA A 889 -72.56 20.10 -64.09
N LEU A 890 -73.72 19.93 -63.45
CA LEU A 890 -73.95 20.30 -62.06
C LEU A 890 -73.10 19.46 -61.09
N LEU A 891 -73.03 18.14 -61.24
CA LEU A 891 -72.17 17.31 -60.37
C LEU A 891 -70.69 17.64 -60.55
N LYS A 892 -70.25 17.98 -61.77
CA LYS A 892 -68.87 18.44 -62.00
C LYS A 892 -68.61 19.78 -61.30
N LEU A 893 -69.54 20.72 -61.37
CA LEU A 893 -69.42 22.02 -60.69
C LEU A 893 -69.42 21.85 -59.17
N PHE A 894 -70.32 21.02 -58.62
CA PHE A 894 -70.36 20.70 -57.20
C PHE A 894 -69.05 20.07 -56.70
N LYS A 895 -68.49 19.09 -57.42
CA LYS A 895 -67.19 18.48 -57.08
C LYS A 895 -66.06 19.53 -57.04
N GLN A 896 -66.06 20.48 -57.97
CA GLN A 896 -65.07 21.57 -58.00
C GLN A 896 -65.28 22.55 -56.83
N ASN A 897 -66.52 22.98 -56.59
CA ASN A 897 -66.86 23.93 -55.53
C ASN A 897 -66.59 23.37 -54.12
N VAL A 898 -66.80 22.07 -53.88
CA VAL A 898 -66.43 21.39 -52.61
C VAL A 898 -64.91 21.48 -52.35
N ILE A 899 -64.09 21.38 -53.40
CA ILE A 899 -62.63 21.52 -53.30
C ILE A 899 -62.24 22.99 -53.08
N ASP A 900 -62.81 23.91 -53.87
CA ASP A 900 -62.41 25.33 -53.85
C ASP A 900 -62.96 26.12 -52.64
N MET A 901 -64.15 25.78 -52.15
CA MET A 901 -64.77 26.43 -50.98
C MET A 901 -64.44 25.75 -49.65
N HIS A 902 -64.02 24.48 -49.68
CA HIS A 902 -63.44 23.72 -48.56
C HIS A 902 -64.13 23.94 -47.20
N GLY A 903 -65.41 23.57 -47.10
CA GLY A 903 -66.19 23.71 -45.86
C GLY A 903 -66.73 25.11 -45.55
N THR A 904 -66.70 26.04 -46.51
CA THR A 904 -67.26 27.40 -46.39
C THR A 904 -68.37 27.66 -47.41
N GLN A 905 -69.13 28.75 -47.23
CA GLN A 905 -70.23 29.16 -48.12
C GLN A 905 -71.30 28.05 -48.31
N ASP A 906 -71.66 27.40 -47.19
CA ASP A 906 -72.62 26.29 -47.09
C ASP A 906 -72.25 25.00 -47.86
N PHE A 907 -71.10 24.96 -48.55
CA PHE A 907 -70.52 23.72 -49.08
C PHE A 907 -69.87 22.90 -47.95
N PRO A 908 -69.98 21.56 -47.99
CA PRO A 908 -69.30 20.69 -47.05
C PRO A 908 -67.79 20.61 -47.33
N PHE A 909 -67.02 20.14 -46.35
CA PHE A 909 -65.69 19.56 -46.61
C PHE A 909 -65.84 18.28 -47.44
N SER A 910 -64.80 17.88 -48.18
CA SER A 910 -64.80 16.66 -49.01
C SER A 910 -65.28 15.43 -48.23
N TYR A 911 -64.63 15.13 -47.09
CA TYR A 911 -64.99 14.02 -46.20
C TYR A 911 -66.41 14.09 -45.59
N GLY A 912 -67.10 15.23 -45.70
CA GLY A 912 -68.47 15.44 -45.24
C GLY A 912 -69.55 15.33 -46.31
N VAL A 913 -69.18 15.13 -47.59
CA VAL A 913 -70.13 15.18 -48.73
C VAL A 913 -71.26 14.14 -48.60
N LYS A 914 -70.97 12.88 -48.24
CA LYS A 914 -72.01 11.85 -47.97
C LYS A 914 -73.10 12.38 -47.02
N VAL A 915 -72.69 12.87 -45.86
CA VAL A 915 -73.60 13.33 -44.80
C VAL A 915 -74.38 14.56 -45.24
N TRP A 916 -73.77 15.50 -45.96
CA TRP A 916 -74.44 16.69 -46.47
C TRP A 916 -75.52 16.36 -47.51
N LEU A 917 -75.24 15.41 -48.41
CA LEU A 917 -76.24 14.91 -49.37
C LEU A 917 -77.39 14.16 -48.65
N GLU A 918 -77.09 13.37 -47.62
CA GLU A 918 -78.09 12.73 -46.77
C GLU A 918 -78.95 13.79 -46.05
N THR A 919 -78.38 14.90 -45.58
CA THR A 919 -79.12 16.02 -44.97
C THR A 919 -80.09 16.69 -45.94
N LEU A 920 -79.71 16.92 -47.21
CA LEU A 920 -80.62 17.53 -48.21
C LEU A 920 -81.94 16.74 -48.34
N VAL A 921 -81.85 15.42 -48.34
CA VAL A 921 -83.01 14.51 -48.44
C VAL A 921 -83.74 14.42 -47.09
N ASN A 922 -83.03 14.16 -46.00
CA ASN A 922 -83.63 13.91 -44.68
C ASN A 922 -84.30 15.15 -44.07
N GLU A 923 -83.80 16.36 -44.35
CA GLU A 923 -84.41 17.63 -43.92
C GLU A 923 -85.38 18.22 -44.95
N ASN A 924 -85.73 17.49 -46.01
CA ASN A 924 -86.66 17.93 -47.06
C ASN A 924 -86.26 19.28 -47.69
N LYS A 925 -84.97 19.49 -47.96
CA LYS A 925 -84.45 20.75 -48.53
C LYS A 925 -84.86 20.97 -49.99
N ILE A 926 -85.17 19.89 -50.71
CA ILE A 926 -85.50 19.93 -52.13
C ILE A 926 -87.02 20.09 -52.32
N SER A 927 -87.84 19.10 -51.92
CA SER A 927 -89.31 19.19 -52.00
C SER A 927 -89.98 20.09 -50.95
N GLY A 928 -89.21 20.70 -50.05
CA GLY A 928 -89.65 21.76 -49.13
C GLY A 928 -89.06 23.11 -49.51
N GLU A 929 -87.91 23.44 -48.91
CA GLU A 929 -87.26 24.76 -48.98
C GLU A 929 -87.12 25.31 -50.41
N PHE A 930 -86.48 24.54 -51.31
CA PHE A 930 -86.32 24.91 -52.72
C PHE A 930 -87.65 24.93 -53.51
N LYS A 931 -88.57 24.00 -53.24
CA LYS A 931 -89.88 23.95 -53.91
C LYS A 931 -90.74 25.18 -53.57
N ASP A 932 -90.81 25.55 -52.30
CA ASP A 932 -91.63 26.68 -51.85
C ASP A 932 -91.04 28.02 -52.32
N GLU A 933 -89.72 28.11 -52.47
CA GLU A 933 -89.01 29.17 -53.18
C GLU A 933 -89.47 29.29 -54.65
N GLN A 934 -89.40 28.19 -55.43
CA GLN A 934 -89.85 28.17 -56.84
C GLN A 934 -91.35 28.51 -56.99
N ARG A 935 -92.21 28.04 -56.07
CA ARG A 935 -93.63 28.38 -56.04
C ARG A 935 -93.90 29.85 -55.69
N THR A 936 -93.08 30.44 -54.83
CA THR A 936 -93.20 31.86 -54.45
C THR A 936 -92.91 32.77 -55.65
N ALA A 937 -91.89 32.46 -56.44
CA ALA A 937 -91.57 33.17 -57.68
C ALA A 937 -92.72 33.08 -58.72
N LEU A 938 -93.26 31.88 -58.95
CA LEU A 938 -94.44 31.67 -59.81
C LEU A 938 -95.66 32.47 -59.33
N SER A 939 -95.93 32.49 -58.02
CA SER A 939 -97.06 33.26 -57.47
C SER A 939 -96.92 34.77 -57.70
N TYR A 940 -95.68 35.29 -57.68
CA TYR A 940 -95.41 36.70 -57.97
C TYR A 940 -95.67 37.04 -59.45
N ASP A 941 -95.22 36.21 -60.38
CA ASP A 941 -95.46 36.40 -61.82
C ASP A 941 -96.97 36.32 -62.18
N ILE A 942 -97.72 35.43 -61.53
CA ILE A 942 -99.19 35.35 -61.65
C ILE A 942 -99.84 36.66 -61.15
N GLU A 943 -99.44 37.16 -59.98
CA GLU A 943 -99.97 38.42 -59.42
C GLU A 943 -99.64 39.65 -60.27
N HIS A 944 -98.50 39.63 -60.97
CA HIS A 944 -98.12 40.66 -61.93
C HIS A 944 -98.99 40.59 -63.19
N ALA A 945 -99.17 39.40 -63.78
CA ALA A 945 -99.93 39.22 -65.01
C ALA A 945 -101.43 39.55 -64.85
N VAL A 946 -102.04 39.13 -63.74
CA VAL A 946 -103.44 39.48 -63.41
C VAL A 946 -103.61 40.99 -63.21
N ARG A 947 -102.61 41.67 -62.65
CA ARG A 947 -102.62 43.13 -62.44
C ARG A 947 -102.58 43.88 -63.77
N GLU A 948 -101.65 43.50 -64.66
CA GLU A 948 -101.52 44.16 -65.96
C GLU A 948 -102.74 43.90 -66.87
N TYR A 949 -103.32 42.70 -66.85
CA TYR A 949 -104.59 42.44 -67.53
C TYR A 949 -105.73 43.37 -67.07
N ASN A 950 -105.90 43.56 -65.74
CA ASN A 950 -106.94 44.42 -65.18
C ASN A 950 -106.70 45.93 -65.44
N ASN A 951 -105.45 46.34 -65.68
CA ASN A 951 -105.09 47.70 -66.12
C ASN A 951 -105.35 47.89 -67.63
N ALA A 952 -105.17 46.83 -68.42
CA ALA A 952 -105.29 46.83 -69.88
C ALA A 952 -106.73 46.69 -70.40
N TYR A 953 -107.59 45.87 -69.77
CA TYR A 953 -108.90 45.52 -70.32
C TYR A 953 -109.95 46.63 -70.12
N TRP A 954 -110.34 47.28 -71.22
CA TRP A 954 -111.26 48.43 -71.21
C TRP A 954 -112.71 48.06 -71.60
N GLY A 955 -113.00 46.78 -71.80
CA GLY A 955 -114.34 46.29 -72.18
C GLY A 955 -114.55 46.09 -73.69
N TYR A 956 -113.51 46.26 -74.52
CA TYR A 956 -113.62 46.12 -75.97
C TYR A 956 -113.65 44.64 -76.41
N ASN A 957 -114.85 44.05 -76.36
CA ASN A 957 -115.14 42.63 -76.60
C ASN A 957 -114.86 42.09 -78.02
N ASN A 958 -114.35 42.91 -78.94
CA ASN A 958 -114.07 42.52 -80.33
C ASN A 958 -112.56 42.33 -80.60
N ASP A 959 -111.75 42.31 -79.54
CA ASP A 959 -110.30 42.20 -79.62
C ASP A 959 -109.84 40.74 -79.75
N THR A 960 -108.98 40.48 -80.73
CA THR A 960 -108.42 39.14 -81.01
C THR A 960 -106.92 39.06 -80.73
N THR A 961 -106.34 40.04 -80.03
CA THR A 961 -104.91 40.05 -79.67
C THR A 961 -104.57 39.23 -78.42
N LEU A 962 -105.56 38.98 -77.54
CA LEU A 962 -105.37 38.16 -76.35
C LEU A 962 -105.24 36.66 -76.74
N PRO A 963 -104.15 35.96 -76.38
CA PRO A 963 -103.95 34.57 -76.77
C PRO A 963 -104.93 33.58 -76.11
N ASN A 964 -105.22 32.48 -76.80
CA ASN A 964 -106.04 31.38 -76.25
C ASN A 964 -105.51 30.87 -74.89
N TYR A 965 -104.19 30.73 -74.71
CA TYR A 965 -103.64 30.26 -73.44
C TYR A 965 -103.96 31.21 -72.28
N PHE A 966 -104.07 32.52 -72.55
CA PHE A 966 -104.40 33.48 -71.50
C PHE A 966 -105.87 33.38 -71.12
N ILE A 967 -106.76 33.21 -72.11
CA ILE A 967 -108.18 32.93 -71.90
C ILE A 967 -108.35 31.62 -71.11
N GLU A 968 -107.64 30.56 -71.48
CA GLU A 968 -107.75 29.22 -70.88
C GLU A 968 -107.15 29.13 -69.47
N TYR A 969 -106.02 29.80 -69.18
CA TYR A 969 -105.31 29.66 -67.91
C TYR A 969 -105.60 30.77 -66.90
N PHE A 970 -105.89 32.00 -67.35
CA PHE A 970 -106.04 33.18 -66.48
C PHE A 970 -107.49 33.66 -66.32
N LEU A 971 -108.42 33.34 -67.23
CA LEU A 971 -109.79 33.90 -67.23
C LEU A 971 -110.88 32.87 -66.94
N GLY A 972 -112.00 33.34 -66.40
CA GLY A 972 -113.19 32.55 -66.14
C GLY A 972 -114.00 32.23 -67.41
N SER A 973 -115.10 31.49 -67.24
CA SER A 973 -115.98 31.07 -68.33
C SER A 973 -116.77 32.20 -69.01
N ASP A 974 -116.61 33.44 -68.56
CA ASP A 974 -117.08 34.65 -69.23
C ASP A 974 -116.04 35.23 -70.22
N HIS A 975 -114.81 34.68 -70.20
CA HIS A 975 -113.60 35.12 -70.90
C HIS A 975 -113.20 36.56 -70.55
N LYS A 976 -113.47 37.02 -69.32
CA LYS A 976 -113.23 38.40 -68.87
C LYS A 976 -112.78 38.52 -67.41
N THR A 977 -113.43 37.80 -66.50
CA THR A 977 -113.11 37.88 -65.07
C THR A 977 -111.88 37.01 -64.80
N PRO A 978 -110.78 37.53 -64.23
CA PRO A 978 -109.64 36.70 -63.88
C PRO A 978 -109.99 35.62 -62.85
N LEU A 979 -109.39 34.44 -63.02
CA LEU A 979 -109.40 33.37 -62.02
C LEU A 979 -108.60 33.79 -60.78
N THR A 980 -108.79 33.09 -59.66
CA THR A 980 -107.95 33.31 -58.48
C THR A 980 -106.53 32.78 -58.71
N ASN A 981 -105.51 33.41 -58.12
CA ASN A 981 -104.10 33.07 -58.33
C ASN A 981 -103.81 31.57 -58.20
N ALA A 982 -104.43 30.89 -57.23
CA ALA A 982 -104.27 29.44 -57.01
C ALA A 982 -104.88 28.57 -58.11
N GLN A 983 -105.95 29.03 -58.79
CA GLN A 983 -106.49 28.37 -59.98
C GLN A 983 -105.56 28.57 -61.18
N ILE A 984 -105.01 29.79 -61.34
CA ILE A 984 -104.05 30.11 -62.40
C ILE A 984 -102.77 29.29 -62.23
N GLU A 985 -102.24 29.22 -61.00
CA GLU A 985 -101.10 28.36 -60.64
C GLU A 985 -101.39 26.89 -60.98
N SER A 986 -102.56 26.38 -60.60
CA SER A 986 -102.97 25.01 -60.92
C SER A 986 -103.09 24.76 -62.42
N ASN A 987 -103.59 25.72 -63.21
CA ASN A 987 -103.70 25.62 -64.66
C ASN A 987 -102.32 25.59 -65.33
N ILE A 988 -101.42 26.48 -64.92
CA ILE A 988 -100.06 26.59 -65.45
C ILE A 988 -99.24 25.34 -65.06
N LEU A 989 -99.34 24.86 -63.82
CA LEU A 989 -98.68 23.64 -63.37
C LEU A 989 -99.24 22.36 -64.01
N ASP A 990 -100.51 22.33 -64.44
CA ASP A 990 -101.03 21.20 -65.23
C ASP A 990 -100.53 21.27 -66.68
N ALA A 991 -100.61 22.45 -67.31
CA ALA A 991 -100.11 22.68 -68.66
C ALA A 991 -98.61 22.37 -68.77
N ALA A 992 -97.80 22.81 -67.80
CA ALA A 992 -96.34 22.64 -67.78
C ALA A 992 -95.87 21.19 -67.79
N LYS A 993 -96.73 20.21 -67.44
CA LYS A 993 -96.44 18.78 -67.62
C LYS A 993 -96.23 18.40 -69.08
N GLY A 994 -96.83 19.14 -70.01
CA GLY A 994 -96.72 18.91 -71.46
C GLY A 994 -95.50 19.55 -72.13
N TRP A 995 -94.91 20.60 -71.54
CA TRP A 995 -93.81 21.36 -72.15
C TRP A 995 -92.54 21.50 -71.28
N GLY A 996 -92.62 21.17 -69.99
CA GLY A 996 -91.53 21.14 -69.01
C GLY A 996 -91.67 22.25 -67.95
N PHE A 997 -91.71 21.87 -66.67
CA PHE A 997 -91.83 22.80 -65.54
C PHE A 997 -90.79 23.93 -65.55
N TYR A 998 -89.54 23.62 -65.91
CA TYR A 998 -88.44 24.59 -65.96
C TYR A 998 -88.65 25.78 -66.93
N LYS A 999 -89.64 25.72 -67.83
CA LYS A 999 -89.98 26.80 -68.75
C LYS A 999 -91.05 27.75 -68.20
N ILE A 1000 -91.55 27.54 -66.98
CA ILE A 1000 -92.58 28.42 -66.40
C ILE A 1000 -92.06 29.87 -66.34
N TYR A 1001 -90.78 30.05 -66.01
CA TYR A 1001 -90.10 31.34 -66.16
C TYR A 1001 -90.22 31.93 -67.57
N ASP A 1002 -89.84 31.18 -68.62
CA ASP A 1002 -89.90 31.61 -70.03
C ASP A 1002 -91.34 31.92 -70.47
N PHE A 1003 -92.32 31.14 -70.01
CA PHE A 1003 -93.73 31.32 -70.31
C PHE A 1003 -94.23 32.69 -69.84
N PHE A 1004 -93.80 33.17 -68.68
CA PHE A 1004 -94.09 34.53 -68.24
C PHE A 1004 -93.22 35.58 -68.91
N ASN A 1005 -91.90 35.37 -68.89
CA ASN A 1005 -90.89 36.42 -69.06
C ASN A 1005 -90.26 36.50 -70.47
N SER A 1006 -90.66 35.64 -71.42
CA SER A 1006 -90.16 35.74 -72.80
C SER A 1006 -90.68 37.00 -73.50
N GLY A 1007 -89.75 37.84 -73.95
CA GLY A 1007 -90.02 39.11 -74.66
C GLY A 1007 -90.46 38.95 -76.13
N ILE A 1008 -91.19 37.88 -76.44
CA ILE A 1008 -91.70 37.53 -77.78
C ILE A 1008 -93.12 36.95 -77.66
N SER A 1009 -93.88 36.94 -78.76
CA SER A 1009 -95.26 36.43 -78.72
C SER A 1009 -95.31 34.95 -78.35
N GLY A 1010 -96.23 34.62 -77.43
CA GLY A 1010 -96.26 33.37 -76.67
C GLY A 1010 -95.85 33.55 -75.19
N GLY A 1011 -95.22 34.68 -74.82
CA GLY A 1011 -94.91 35.04 -73.45
C GLY A 1011 -95.98 35.93 -72.80
N VAL A 1012 -96.39 35.61 -71.57
CA VAL A 1012 -97.53 36.27 -70.87
C VAL A 1012 -97.38 37.79 -70.82
N PHE A 1013 -96.23 38.31 -70.37
CA PHE A 1013 -96.04 39.75 -70.24
C PHE A 1013 -95.93 40.46 -71.59
N TYR A 1014 -95.41 39.78 -72.62
CA TYR A 1014 -95.34 40.34 -73.99
C TYR A 1014 -96.72 40.42 -74.63
N ASP A 1015 -97.49 39.33 -74.60
CA ASP A 1015 -98.82 39.32 -75.24
C ASP A 1015 -99.82 40.21 -74.48
N LEU A 1016 -99.69 40.37 -73.16
CA LEU A 1016 -100.45 41.37 -72.39
C LEU A 1016 -100.13 42.81 -72.77
N PHE A 1017 -98.86 43.13 -73.06
CA PHE A 1017 -98.47 44.44 -73.57
C PHE A 1017 -99.15 44.74 -74.92
N ILE A 1018 -99.10 43.78 -75.86
CA ILE A 1018 -99.76 43.90 -77.18
C ILE A 1018 -101.28 44.04 -77.04
N PHE A 1019 -101.90 43.32 -76.11
CA PHE A 1019 -103.33 43.46 -75.80
C PHE A 1019 -103.66 44.87 -75.26
N SER A 1020 -102.82 45.44 -74.39
CA SER A 1020 -103.01 46.81 -73.91
C SER A 1020 -102.90 47.86 -75.01
N GLU A 1021 -101.99 47.69 -75.99
CA GLU A 1021 -101.90 48.59 -77.14
C GLU A 1021 -103.16 48.51 -78.02
N SER A 1022 -103.73 47.32 -78.20
CA SER A 1022 -104.96 47.11 -78.97
C SER A 1022 -106.18 47.77 -78.31
N GLN A 1023 -106.38 47.57 -77.00
CA GLN A 1023 -107.46 48.24 -76.24
C GLN A 1023 -107.34 49.77 -76.33
N GLU A 1024 -106.11 50.31 -76.27
CA GLU A 1024 -105.83 51.75 -76.44
C GLU A 1024 -106.23 52.27 -77.83
N VAL A 1025 -105.88 51.56 -78.90
CA VAL A 1025 -106.22 51.95 -80.28
C VAL A 1025 -107.74 52.02 -80.49
N ILE A 1026 -108.49 51.05 -79.95
CA ILE A 1026 -109.95 51.04 -80.09
C ILE A 1026 -110.60 52.14 -79.23
N ALA A 1027 -110.10 52.39 -78.01
CA ALA A 1027 -110.55 53.48 -77.16
C ALA A 1027 -110.36 54.86 -77.80
N LYS A 1028 -109.23 55.09 -78.47
CA LYS A 1028 -108.99 56.29 -79.28
C LYS A 1028 -109.96 56.40 -80.46
N GLY A 1029 -110.45 55.28 -81.00
CA GLY A 1029 -111.50 55.26 -82.02
C GLY A 1029 -112.80 55.91 -81.54
N ASP A 1030 -113.32 55.47 -80.39
CA ASP A 1030 -114.54 56.05 -79.81
C ASP A 1030 -114.32 57.50 -79.35
N LEU A 1031 -113.20 57.79 -78.69
CA LEU A 1031 -112.85 59.14 -78.24
C LEU A 1031 -112.70 60.15 -79.38
N ARG A 1032 -112.33 59.74 -80.60
CA ARG A 1032 -112.32 60.63 -81.77
C ARG A 1032 -113.74 61.05 -82.16
N ASN A 1033 -114.68 60.10 -82.23
CA ASN A 1033 -116.08 60.39 -82.53
C ASN A 1033 -116.69 61.34 -81.48
N ILE A 1034 -116.33 61.13 -80.21
CA ILE A 1034 -116.74 61.99 -79.09
C ILE A 1034 -116.11 63.39 -79.21
N LEU A 1035 -114.83 63.50 -79.55
CA LEU A 1035 -114.14 64.79 -79.73
C LEU A 1035 -114.75 65.61 -80.88
N GLU A 1036 -115.09 64.99 -82.00
CA GLU A 1036 -115.76 65.67 -83.13
C GLU A 1036 -117.12 66.25 -82.70
N LEU A 1037 -117.88 65.53 -81.88
CA LEU A 1037 -119.14 66.02 -81.32
C LEU A 1037 -118.93 67.10 -80.23
N LEU A 1038 -117.93 66.95 -79.37
CA LEU A 1038 -117.59 67.94 -78.35
C LEU A 1038 -117.20 69.28 -78.98
N VAL A 1039 -116.38 69.27 -80.04
CA VAL A 1039 -116.03 70.49 -80.80
C VAL A 1039 -117.25 71.13 -81.47
N GLN A 1040 -118.30 70.35 -81.80
CA GLN A 1040 -119.56 70.86 -82.33
C GLN A 1040 -120.45 71.52 -81.25
N TYR A 1041 -120.37 71.06 -80.00
CA TYR A 1041 -121.25 71.44 -78.86
C TYR A 1041 -120.46 72.07 -77.69
N TYR A 1042 -119.43 72.87 -77.98
CA TYR A 1042 -118.67 73.65 -76.99
C TYR A 1042 -118.53 75.11 -77.46
N ASN A 1043 -119.65 75.76 -77.77
CA ASN A 1043 -119.65 77.14 -78.28
C ASN A 1043 -119.47 78.13 -77.12
N ASP A 1044 -118.22 78.55 -76.88
CA ASP A 1044 -117.81 79.65 -75.98
C ASP A 1044 -118.32 79.53 -74.51
N LYS A 1045 -118.70 78.34 -74.03
CA LYS A 1045 -119.25 78.07 -72.70
C LYS A 1045 -118.40 77.08 -71.88
N ASP A 1046 -117.86 77.56 -70.76
CA ASP A 1046 -117.24 76.74 -69.70
C ASP A 1046 -118.29 76.31 -68.67
N PHE A 1047 -118.22 75.07 -68.14
CA PHE A 1047 -119.10 74.61 -67.06
C PHE A 1047 -118.34 74.15 -65.82
N ASN A 1048 -118.98 74.28 -64.65
CA ASN A 1048 -118.43 73.81 -63.38
C ASN A 1048 -119.21 72.60 -62.87
N TYR A 1049 -118.58 71.43 -62.88
CA TYR A 1049 -119.22 70.17 -62.51
C TYR A 1049 -119.37 69.98 -60.99
N THR A 1050 -118.73 70.83 -60.19
CA THR A 1050 -118.79 70.76 -58.71
C THR A 1050 -119.96 71.55 -58.10
N GLN A 1051 -120.79 72.20 -58.93
CA GLN A 1051 -122.01 72.86 -58.46
C GLN A 1051 -123.07 71.83 -58.02
N THR A 1052 -123.90 72.20 -57.04
CA THR A 1052 -125.01 71.38 -56.53
C THR A 1052 -126.31 72.19 -56.55
N PRO A 1053 -127.39 71.73 -57.21
CA PRO A 1053 -127.47 70.50 -58.01
C PRO A 1053 -126.51 70.52 -59.22
N SER A 1054 -126.15 69.33 -59.69
CA SER A 1054 -125.32 69.16 -60.89
C SER A 1054 -125.98 69.85 -62.09
N PRO A 1055 -125.22 70.49 -63.01
CA PRO A 1055 -125.80 71.20 -64.14
C PRO A 1055 -126.65 70.28 -65.05
N PHE A 1056 -126.28 69.01 -65.19
CA PHE A 1056 -127.03 67.99 -65.92
C PHE A 1056 -126.66 66.58 -65.42
N THR A 1057 -127.48 65.57 -65.76
CA THR A 1057 -127.20 64.17 -65.39
C THR A 1057 -126.03 63.62 -66.21
N GLY A 1058 -124.97 63.14 -65.54
CA GLY A 1058 -123.74 62.67 -66.18
C GLY A 1058 -122.58 63.67 -66.19
N ALA A 1059 -122.75 64.88 -65.64
CA ALA A 1059 -121.67 65.88 -65.58
C ALA A 1059 -120.41 65.38 -64.84
N ASN A 1060 -120.58 64.44 -63.90
CA ASN A 1060 -119.52 63.75 -63.14
C ASN A 1060 -118.74 62.70 -63.95
N HIS A 1061 -119.18 62.33 -65.15
CA HIS A 1061 -118.41 61.53 -66.10
C HIS A 1061 -117.96 62.37 -67.30
N ILE A 1062 -118.83 63.25 -67.80
CA ILE A 1062 -118.59 64.07 -69.00
C ILE A 1062 -117.40 65.03 -68.83
N TRP A 1063 -117.13 65.56 -67.62
CA TRP A 1063 -115.93 66.38 -67.36
C TRP A 1063 -114.60 65.68 -67.68
N THR A 1064 -114.55 64.34 -67.65
CA THR A 1064 -113.32 63.56 -67.91
C THR A 1064 -112.78 63.74 -69.32
N LEU A 1065 -113.62 64.26 -70.24
CA LEU A 1065 -113.32 64.56 -71.64
C LEU A 1065 -112.80 66.00 -71.84
N PHE A 1066 -112.72 66.80 -70.77
CA PHE A 1066 -112.35 68.22 -70.80
C PHE A 1066 -111.12 68.52 -69.95
N ILE A 1067 -110.37 69.55 -70.35
CA ILE A 1067 -109.28 70.11 -69.56
C ILE A 1067 -109.91 70.90 -68.40
N CYS A 1068 -109.64 70.47 -67.17
CA CYS A 1068 -110.31 70.97 -65.98
C CYS A 1068 -109.36 71.68 -65.00
N LYS A 1069 -109.86 72.75 -64.37
CA LYS A 1069 -109.14 73.51 -63.33
C LYS A 1069 -110.12 74.02 -62.28
N ASN A 1070 -109.85 73.71 -61.02
CA ASN A 1070 -110.68 74.11 -59.88
C ASN A 1070 -112.17 73.73 -60.01
N GLY A 1071 -112.47 72.58 -60.64
CA GLY A 1071 -113.84 72.08 -60.85
C GLY A 1071 -114.57 72.67 -62.07
N SER A 1072 -113.95 73.58 -62.83
CA SER A 1072 -114.47 74.07 -64.12
C SER A 1072 -113.73 73.43 -65.29
N THR A 1073 -114.47 73.06 -66.35
CA THR A 1073 -113.91 72.86 -67.69
C THR A 1073 -113.47 74.21 -68.23
N TYR A 1074 -112.39 74.25 -69.02
CA TYR A 1074 -111.96 75.48 -69.72
C TYR A 1074 -111.30 75.22 -71.08
N GLY A 1075 -111.57 74.04 -71.66
CA GLY A 1075 -111.04 73.66 -72.97
C GLY A 1075 -111.20 72.16 -73.27
N LEU A 1076 -111.06 71.84 -74.55
CA LEU A 1076 -110.94 70.48 -75.08
C LEU A 1076 -109.49 70.19 -75.47
N GLU A 1077 -109.12 68.92 -75.49
CA GLU A 1077 -107.82 68.51 -76.01
C GLU A 1077 -107.73 68.68 -77.54
N SER A 1078 -106.54 69.07 -78.00
CA SER A 1078 -106.30 69.44 -79.41
C SER A 1078 -106.34 68.27 -80.38
N ASN A 1079 -106.25 67.03 -79.87
CA ASN A 1079 -106.17 65.79 -80.62
C ASN A 1079 -106.57 64.60 -79.75
N VAL A 1080 -106.77 63.44 -80.38
CA VAL A 1080 -107.29 62.23 -79.71
C VAL A 1080 -106.29 61.58 -78.75
N ASP A 1081 -104.98 61.70 -78.96
CA ASP A 1081 -103.97 61.13 -78.07
C ASP A 1081 -103.83 61.93 -76.77
N GLY A 1082 -103.93 63.25 -76.87
CA GLY A 1082 -104.11 64.15 -75.72
C GLY A 1082 -105.40 63.81 -74.96
N LEU A 1083 -106.54 63.74 -75.67
CA LEU A 1083 -107.82 63.40 -75.07
C LEU A 1083 -107.81 62.02 -74.40
N TYR A 1084 -107.21 61.00 -75.01
CA TYR A 1084 -107.10 59.67 -74.42
C TYR A 1084 -106.21 59.67 -73.17
N THR A 1085 -105.08 60.38 -73.19
CA THR A 1085 -104.19 60.49 -72.01
C THR A 1085 -104.91 61.19 -70.85
N LEU A 1086 -105.59 62.30 -71.15
CA LEU A 1086 -106.41 63.05 -70.20
C LEU A 1086 -107.56 62.20 -69.65
N PHE A 1087 -108.31 61.55 -70.53
CA PHE A 1087 -109.43 60.68 -70.18
C PHE A 1087 -108.98 59.51 -69.31
N LYS A 1088 -107.91 58.79 -69.68
CA LYS A 1088 -107.33 57.67 -68.90
C LYS A 1088 -106.98 58.07 -67.46
N ALA A 1089 -106.49 59.30 -67.28
CA ALA A 1089 -106.15 59.85 -65.97
C ALA A 1089 -107.36 60.39 -65.17
N GLN A 1090 -108.38 60.94 -65.83
CA GLN A 1090 -109.57 61.52 -65.18
C GLN A 1090 -110.67 60.49 -64.90
N ILE A 1091 -110.88 59.49 -65.79
CA ILE A 1091 -111.95 58.49 -65.66
C ILE A 1091 -111.79 57.60 -64.42
N ALA A 1092 -110.55 57.31 -64.02
CA ALA A 1092 -110.21 56.58 -62.80
C ALA A 1092 -110.55 57.34 -61.49
N GLN A 1093 -110.96 58.61 -61.60
CA GLN A 1093 -111.40 59.46 -60.47
C GLN A 1093 -112.93 59.57 -60.38
N THR A 1094 -113.67 58.82 -61.22
CA THR A 1094 -115.13 58.80 -61.29
C THR A 1094 -115.71 57.47 -60.80
N ASP A 1095 -116.99 57.48 -60.45
CA ASP A 1095 -117.73 56.32 -59.93
C ASP A 1095 -117.98 55.19 -60.95
N LEU A 1096 -117.70 55.42 -62.24
CA LEU A 1096 -117.64 54.38 -63.28
C LEU A 1096 -116.59 53.30 -62.95
N ILE A 1097 -115.40 53.71 -62.49
CA ILE A 1097 -114.29 52.81 -62.21
C ILE A 1097 -114.23 52.53 -60.71
N ASN A 1098 -114.54 51.28 -60.34
CA ASN A 1098 -114.52 50.82 -58.96
C ASN A 1098 -113.91 49.42 -58.85
N ARG A 1099 -113.80 48.90 -57.61
CA ARG A 1099 -113.17 47.60 -57.28
C ARG A 1099 -113.87 46.35 -57.85
N ILE A 1100 -114.98 46.52 -58.57
CA ILE A 1100 -115.73 45.43 -59.21
C ILE A 1100 -115.75 45.64 -60.73
N THR A 1101 -115.88 46.88 -61.21
CA THR A 1101 -115.94 47.19 -62.65
C THR A 1101 -114.57 47.33 -63.32
N HIS A 1102 -113.55 47.78 -62.60
CA HIS A 1102 -112.24 48.18 -63.15
C HIS A 1102 -112.41 49.07 -64.40
N TYR A 1103 -111.53 48.96 -65.39
CA TYR A 1103 -111.67 49.65 -66.68
C TYR A 1103 -112.71 48.98 -67.62
N SER A 1104 -113.23 47.79 -67.29
CA SER A 1104 -114.02 46.97 -68.23
C SER A 1104 -115.38 47.55 -68.66
N VAL A 1105 -115.84 48.63 -68.00
CA VAL A 1105 -117.07 49.37 -68.36
C VAL A 1105 -116.82 50.57 -69.28
N VAL A 1106 -115.56 50.97 -69.48
CA VAL A 1106 -115.19 52.19 -70.22
C VAL A 1106 -115.65 52.13 -71.68
N ALA A 1107 -115.51 50.98 -72.35
CA ALA A 1107 -115.95 50.79 -73.73
C ALA A 1107 -117.48 50.88 -73.93
N GLU A 1108 -118.27 50.60 -72.89
CA GLU A 1108 -119.74 50.73 -72.93
C GLU A 1108 -120.15 52.18 -72.64
N TYR A 1109 -119.54 52.80 -71.63
CA TYR A 1109 -119.72 54.22 -71.34
C TYR A 1109 -119.41 55.10 -72.56
N LEU A 1110 -118.23 54.97 -73.18
CA LEU A 1110 -117.83 55.78 -74.34
C LEU A 1110 -118.81 55.63 -75.51
N LYS A 1111 -119.28 54.41 -75.79
CA LYS A 1111 -120.27 54.16 -76.86
C LYS A 1111 -121.66 54.68 -76.53
N SER A 1112 -122.03 54.80 -75.26
CA SER A 1112 -123.32 55.39 -74.87
C SER A 1112 -123.41 56.89 -75.20
N LEU A 1113 -122.27 57.57 -75.38
CA LEU A 1113 -122.20 59.01 -75.61
C LEU A 1113 -122.53 59.44 -77.05
N TYR A 1114 -122.57 58.52 -78.02
CA TYR A 1114 -122.86 58.88 -79.41
C TYR A 1114 -123.60 57.80 -80.20
N VAL A 1115 -124.33 58.24 -81.22
CA VAL A 1115 -124.88 57.40 -82.29
C VAL A 1115 -124.22 57.81 -83.61
N ASN A 1116 -123.88 56.83 -84.44
CA ASN A 1116 -123.31 57.05 -85.78
C ASN A 1116 -124.23 56.42 -86.84
N ASP A 1117 -125.24 57.18 -87.27
CA ASP A 1117 -126.17 56.74 -88.31
C ASP A 1117 -125.59 57.07 -89.69
N LYS A 1118 -125.02 56.04 -90.35
CA LYS A 1118 -124.48 56.09 -91.72
C LYS A 1118 -123.44 57.19 -91.95
N GLY A 1119 -122.57 57.44 -90.97
CA GLY A 1119 -121.53 58.48 -91.03
C GLY A 1119 -122.00 59.85 -90.53
N THR A 1120 -123.26 59.98 -90.07
CA THR A 1120 -123.71 61.16 -89.33
C THR A 1120 -123.58 60.89 -87.84
N LEU A 1121 -122.59 61.51 -87.20
CA LEU A 1121 -122.45 61.48 -85.74
C LEU A 1121 -123.55 62.33 -85.08
N SER A 1122 -124.02 61.89 -83.91
CA SER A 1122 -124.93 62.65 -83.05
C SER A 1122 -124.70 62.29 -81.59
N ALA A 1123 -124.74 63.28 -80.71
CA ALA A 1123 -124.63 63.07 -79.27
C ALA A 1123 -125.79 62.22 -78.75
N ALA A 1124 -125.47 61.31 -77.83
CA ALA A 1124 -126.39 60.40 -77.16
C ALA A 1124 -126.05 60.31 -75.66
N GLY A 1125 -126.92 59.65 -74.87
CA GLY A 1125 -126.68 59.43 -73.45
C GLY A 1125 -126.34 60.72 -72.69
N GLU A 1126 -125.28 60.68 -71.88
CA GLU A 1126 -124.85 61.83 -71.07
C GLU A 1126 -124.28 63.00 -71.91
N LEU A 1127 -123.79 62.74 -73.13
CA LEU A 1127 -123.35 63.79 -74.04
C LEU A 1127 -124.54 64.48 -74.74
N LEU A 1128 -125.68 63.80 -74.88
CA LEU A 1128 -126.94 64.46 -75.25
C LEU A 1128 -127.45 65.35 -74.11
N ASN A 1129 -127.35 64.90 -72.86
CA ASN A 1129 -127.70 65.74 -71.70
C ASN A 1129 -126.85 67.03 -71.66
N TRP A 1130 -125.55 66.94 -72.00
CA TRP A 1130 -124.69 68.12 -72.18
C TRP A 1130 -125.21 69.06 -73.28
N LYS A 1131 -125.53 68.51 -74.46
CA LYS A 1131 -126.04 69.28 -75.61
C LYS A 1131 -127.40 69.95 -75.33
N GLU A 1132 -128.30 69.26 -74.63
CA GLU A 1132 -129.60 69.82 -74.23
C GLU A 1132 -129.46 70.90 -73.13
N TRP A 1133 -128.37 70.87 -72.37
CA TRP A 1133 -127.99 71.93 -71.42
C TRP A 1133 -127.27 73.10 -72.12
N GLU A 1134 -126.41 72.87 -73.13
CA GLU A 1134 -125.78 73.91 -73.95
C GLU A 1134 -126.83 74.81 -74.61
N GLY A 1135 -127.96 74.23 -75.03
CA GLY A 1135 -129.09 74.92 -75.66
C GLY A 1135 -129.98 75.76 -74.75
N GLN A 1136 -129.63 75.93 -73.47
CA GLN A 1136 -130.34 76.75 -72.47
C GLN A 1136 -129.55 78.02 -72.08
#